data_AF-C6E5X2-F1
#
_entry.id   AF-C6E5X2-F1
#
_cell.length_a   1.000
_cell.length_b   1.000
_cell.length_c   1.000
_cell.angle_alpha   90.00
_cell.angle_beta   90.00
_cell.angle_gamma   90.00
#
_symmetry.space_group_name_H-M   'P 1'
#
loop_
_entity.id
_entity.type
_entity.pdbx_description
1 polymer ?
#
loop_
_entity_poly.entity_id
_entity_poly.type
_entity_poly.pdbx_seq_one_letter_code
_entity_poly.pdbx_strand_id
1 'polypeptide(L)'
;MSQPSPVIANLPQLPPEEDFHRLRREGIGFIVQMGSRLWTEYNETDSGIAILEALCYAVTDLGYRSGWEIRDLLAPPLPSPDPAHPFPNQPFFTAREILTVNPWTPDDFRRLLIDQEAVRNAWIACKECACDTSYYAWCEGERLALSYQLPENRRLRPKEVWPLGLYEALLELEADADLGDLNDRKVEAAVTLEDANGKHPLTTELRFHDMALSDRVGWGLFLGSDDAFAGRNGQSFNLKLIGFGATRNYDLLTDPNLDDAGRNDYLRRHWRDLFYLALEIEMVPTGKKIVLHATLRFLGDAAARGAATVAALKGILEETGVNGLTQRYRKKELQKAAGVARAKESLFSHRNLDEEFCRVKLIGIEEVAACADVEVSPEVDIELVQARIWFEIEQYLNQAVPFYTLREMLEQGFPVEEIFNGPALKSGFIRTTDLEQATLRSVLCVSDLLNRLMEIDGVLAVNHLQLTKYDPEGKAVKGAADPAWTSDGKPIFDPGKISASWLLYLSPQHLPRLYRNASRFLFYKNGLPFLPRMDEALATLTQLRGEAERMRVKNAPNDLPIPAGNYRDPAAYFPVQYSFPLTYGIGVDQLPANANAKRRAQAKQFKGYLMVFEQLLADALEQLAHTADLFSLDPLVKRTYFAAHLSEALIQGYNELSTITQATLEALLEKEPEFLKRRNRFLDHVLARFGGEYREFTLLLEKLQGQQVALGALIGDKIDFITAYPVVSRDRAKAFNRELACAPGNDPAIKRRIALLLGKKELSDRIIVVEHLLLRPKFPGDALYPACSDGACRLCGEEDPYSFRLTLAMPGWMEPFDSDLVMREYADRVIRQELPSHLVGKICWVGNDGFEEDPCDPVILELTRLIEEKGNGIAGVRPTEDEACACALGAYHEFSQVFREWYQDKVLRHIHPDALKQQLELLFGQKVDRATIPCAAVWDDELWAEVTKLLVGRFLEIALYGFQFDRFQAAWCAWLEADAAFDWTEERLQERLQAILTENLLSSSADLGSPAGRICRCAERILRSYGATFDLWMQGLVASDSFDPDAPLPPFPLDPPPECAGLGFKAGTMARLKELVEDRYGAYRNVSYRLRVVLDLLGRLRNVYPPATLHDCDEGGDKNPVRLGTTALGN
;
A
#
# COMPACT_ATOMS: atom_id res chain seq x y z
N MET A 1 36.38 -19.56 -18.21
CA MET A 1 37.43 -19.52 -19.25
C MET A 1 38.69 -18.94 -18.63
N SER A 2 39.80 -19.67 -18.64
CA SER A 2 41.11 -19.20 -18.19
C SER A 2 41.59 -18.07 -19.09
N GLN A 3 41.75 -16.87 -18.55
CA GLN A 3 42.30 -15.75 -19.32
C GLN A 3 43.70 -16.12 -19.83
N PRO A 4 44.00 -15.90 -21.12
CA PRO A 4 45.35 -16.11 -21.65
C PRO A 4 46.31 -15.16 -20.95
N SER A 5 47.53 -15.63 -20.66
CA SER A 5 48.59 -14.79 -20.06
C SER A 5 48.78 -13.50 -20.88
N PRO A 6 48.88 -12.32 -20.24
CA PRO A 6 49.02 -11.06 -20.95
C PRO A 6 50.34 -11.06 -21.72
N VAL A 7 50.25 -11.04 -23.04
CA VAL A 7 51.40 -10.76 -23.91
C VAL A 7 51.67 -9.26 -23.79
N ILE A 8 52.73 -8.88 -23.06
CA ILE A 8 53.20 -7.50 -23.02
C ILE A 8 53.66 -7.15 -24.44
N ALA A 9 52.93 -6.29 -25.14
CA ALA A 9 53.34 -5.79 -26.44
C ALA A 9 54.64 -4.99 -26.27
N ASN A 10 55.64 -5.23 -27.13
CA ASN A 10 56.94 -4.54 -27.05
C ASN A 10 56.85 -3.01 -27.24
N LEU A 11 55.74 -2.50 -27.78
CA LEU A 11 55.41 -1.09 -27.97
C LEU A 11 53.87 -0.94 -27.95
N PRO A 12 53.23 -0.81 -26.78
CA PRO A 12 51.79 -0.53 -26.73
C PRO A 12 51.54 0.85 -27.37
N GLN A 13 50.50 0.95 -28.20
CA GLN A 13 50.05 2.25 -28.69
C GLN A 13 49.41 2.99 -27.50
N LEU A 14 50.14 3.94 -26.93
CA LEU A 14 49.68 4.73 -25.79
C LEU A 14 48.64 5.77 -26.24
N PRO A 15 47.68 6.13 -25.37
CA PRO A 15 46.87 7.31 -25.55
C PRO A 15 47.73 8.56 -25.79
N PRO A 16 47.23 9.57 -26.54
CA PRO A 16 47.97 10.80 -26.83
C PRO A 16 48.60 11.48 -25.61
N GLU A 17 47.87 11.50 -24.50
CA GLU A 17 48.20 12.10 -23.22
C GLU A 17 49.25 11.32 -22.42
N GLU A 18 49.48 10.05 -22.75
CA GLU A 18 50.51 9.20 -22.15
C GLU A 18 51.76 9.09 -23.05
N ASP A 19 51.68 9.51 -24.32
CA ASP A 19 52.81 9.52 -25.26
C ASP A 19 53.67 10.77 -25.09
N PHE A 20 54.72 10.63 -24.28
CA PHE A 20 55.74 11.66 -24.08
C PHE A 20 56.29 12.27 -25.37
N HIS A 21 56.64 11.43 -26.37
CA HIS A 21 57.26 11.91 -27.60
C HIS A 21 56.27 12.71 -28.44
N ARG A 22 55.00 12.33 -28.41
CA ARG A 22 53.94 13.12 -29.02
C ARG A 22 53.75 14.45 -28.32
N LEU A 23 53.56 14.46 -27.00
CA LEU A 23 53.41 15.70 -26.22
C LEU A 23 54.57 16.67 -26.46
N ARG A 24 55.80 16.14 -26.50
CA ARG A 24 57.01 16.92 -26.80
C ARG A 24 56.96 17.54 -28.20
N ARG A 25 56.58 16.76 -29.22
CA ARG A 25 56.45 17.28 -30.61
C ARG A 25 55.40 18.37 -30.69
N GLU A 26 54.26 18.21 -30.03
CA GLU A 26 53.20 19.22 -29.99
C GLU A 26 53.65 20.48 -29.25
N GLY A 27 54.32 20.33 -28.10
CA GLY A 27 54.91 21.42 -27.33
C GLY A 27 55.92 22.25 -28.12
N ILE A 28 56.85 21.59 -28.83
CA ILE A 28 57.79 22.26 -29.73
C ILE A 28 57.02 22.96 -30.87
N GLY A 29 55.99 22.33 -31.41
CA GLY A 29 55.09 22.93 -32.39
C GLY A 29 54.50 24.26 -31.93
N PHE A 30 54.01 24.33 -30.69
CA PHE A 30 53.51 25.57 -30.08
C PHE A 30 54.60 26.64 -29.94
N ILE A 31 55.81 26.26 -29.52
CA ILE A 31 56.96 27.18 -29.42
C ILE A 31 57.31 27.76 -30.80
N VAL A 32 57.39 26.93 -31.84
CA VAL A 32 57.69 27.37 -33.22
C VAL A 32 56.62 28.36 -33.71
N GLN A 33 55.35 28.06 -33.47
CA GLN A 33 54.24 28.92 -33.90
C GLN A 33 54.25 30.28 -33.20
N MET A 34 54.49 30.31 -31.88
CA MET A 34 54.40 31.55 -31.09
C MET A 34 55.71 32.35 -31.08
N GLY A 35 56.85 31.68 -31.21
CA GLY A 35 58.16 32.22 -30.82
C GLY A 35 59.30 32.06 -31.82
N SER A 36 59.08 31.51 -33.02
CA SER A 36 60.16 31.20 -33.98
C SER A 36 61.05 32.37 -34.41
N ARG A 37 60.62 33.62 -34.19
CA ARG A 37 61.45 34.81 -34.42
C ARG A 37 62.48 35.08 -33.32
N LEU A 38 62.19 34.67 -32.09
CA LEU A 38 62.99 34.96 -30.89
C LEU A 38 63.70 33.72 -30.37
N TRP A 39 63.04 32.56 -30.40
CA TRP A 39 63.57 31.29 -29.96
C TRP A 39 63.71 30.37 -31.18
N THR A 40 64.94 30.14 -31.63
CA THR A 40 65.27 29.44 -32.89
C THR A 40 65.97 28.09 -32.68
N GLU A 41 66.38 27.77 -31.46
CA GLU A 41 67.09 26.54 -31.09
C GLU A 41 66.17 25.62 -30.29
N TYR A 42 65.93 24.40 -30.78
CA TYR A 42 64.98 23.43 -30.20
C TYR A 42 65.64 22.08 -29.84
N ASN A 43 66.95 22.11 -29.59
CA ASN A 43 67.72 20.91 -29.26
C ASN A 43 67.65 20.59 -27.76
N GLU A 44 68.11 19.39 -27.39
CA GLU A 44 68.13 18.88 -26.01
C GLU A 44 69.09 19.67 -25.09
N THR A 45 70.00 20.47 -25.66
CA THR A 45 70.92 21.31 -24.88
C THR A 45 70.29 22.63 -24.43
N ASP A 46 69.15 23.02 -25.00
CA ASP A 46 68.42 24.21 -24.60
C ASP A 46 67.66 23.96 -23.28
N SER A 47 67.88 24.84 -22.30
CA SER A 47 67.22 24.75 -20.99
C SER A 47 65.70 24.93 -21.07
N GLY A 48 65.18 25.67 -22.04
CA GLY A 48 63.75 25.81 -22.28
C GLY A 48 63.11 24.54 -22.83
N ILE A 49 63.84 23.78 -23.66
CA ILE A 49 63.39 22.47 -24.14
C ILE A 49 63.44 21.44 -23.01
N ALA A 50 64.46 21.48 -22.15
CA ALA A 50 64.50 20.65 -20.95
C ALA A 50 63.31 20.91 -20.00
N ILE A 51 62.89 22.18 -19.85
CA ILE A 51 61.67 22.54 -19.09
C ILE A 51 60.43 21.92 -19.75
N LEU A 52 60.29 22.07 -21.07
CA LEU A 52 59.17 21.49 -21.81
C LEU A 52 59.12 19.96 -21.64
N GLU A 53 60.26 19.28 -21.76
CA GLU A 53 60.35 17.82 -21.58
C GLU A 53 59.94 17.40 -20.17
N ALA A 54 60.42 18.09 -19.14
CA ALA A 54 60.02 17.79 -17.75
C ALA A 54 58.50 17.96 -17.55
N LEU A 55 57.90 19.01 -18.13
CA LEU A 55 56.46 19.22 -18.10
C LEU A 55 55.69 18.17 -18.90
N CYS A 56 56.16 17.79 -20.09
CA CYS A 56 55.56 16.72 -20.89
C CYS A 56 55.55 15.41 -20.11
N TYR A 57 56.64 15.08 -19.41
CA TYR A 57 56.69 13.89 -18.56
C TYR A 57 55.68 13.96 -17.40
N ALA A 58 55.57 15.12 -16.71
CA ALA A 58 54.57 15.30 -15.66
C ALA A 58 53.13 15.17 -16.18
N VAL A 59 52.85 15.64 -17.40
CA VAL A 59 51.54 15.47 -18.05
C VAL A 59 51.25 14.00 -18.35
N THR A 60 52.26 13.17 -18.67
CA THR A 60 52.02 11.73 -18.85
C THR A 60 51.54 11.03 -17.59
N ASP A 61 51.98 11.46 -16.39
CA ASP A 61 51.47 10.94 -15.12
C ASP A 61 50.00 11.36 -14.90
N LEU A 62 49.65 12.61 -15.18
CA LEU A 62 48.26 13.07 -15.13
C LEU A 62 47.36 12.28 -16.11
N GLY A 63 47.83 12.06 -17.35
CA GLY A 63 47.15 11.23 -18.34
C GLY A 63 46.92 9.81 -17.84
N TYR A 64 47.97 9.16 -17.35
CA TYR A 64 47.92 7.82 -16.76
C TYR A 64 46.89 7.70 -15.63
N ARG A 65 46.87 8.67 -14.70
CA ARG A 65 45.93 8.65 -13.56
C ARG A 65 44.49 8.93 -13.98
N SER A 66 44.29 9.78 -14.98
CA SER A 66 42.96 10.05 -15.54
C SER A 66 42.33 8.84 -16.24
N GLY A 67 43.16 7.89 -16.69
CA GLY A 67 42.74 6.63 -17.30
C GLY A 67 42.46 5.48 -16.33
N TRP A 68 42.51 5.70 -15.01
CA TRP A 68 42.15 4.66 -14.04
C TRP A 68 40.68 4.24 -14.15
N GLU A 69 40.38 3.00 -13.76
CA GLU A 69 39.01 2.50 -13.70
C GLU A 69 38.13 3.40 -12.81
N ILE A 70 36.92 3.74 -13.27
CA ILE A 70 36.07 4.70 -12.56
C ILE A 70 35.75 4.27 -11.12
N ARG A 71 35.60 2.96 -10.88
CA ARG A 71 35.38 2.40 -9.54
C ARG A 71 36.53 2.68 -8.59
N ASP A 72 37.77 2.75 -9.09
CA ASP A 72 38.98 3.01 -8.29
C ASP A 72 39.13 4.51 -8.04
N LEU A 73 38.79 5.36 -9.02
CA LEU A 73 38.76 6.82 -8.86
C LEU A 73 37.69 7.30 -7.87
N LEU A 74 36.57 6.59 -7.79
CA LEU A 74 35.48 6.92 -6.86
C LEU A 74 35.63 6.22 -5.49
N ALA A 75 36.59 5.30 -5.35
CA ALA A 75 36.77 4.55 -4.12
C ALA A 75 37.18 5.49 -2.98
N PRO A 76 36.52 5.44 -1.81
CA PRO A 76 36.93 6.24 -0.67
C PRO A 76 38.26 5.71 -0.07
N PRO A 77 39.08 6.58 0.55
CA PRO A 77 40.32 6.16 1.23
C PRO A 77 40.10 5.09 2.30
N LEU A 78 38.96 5.20 3.00
CA LEU A 78 38.48 4.21 3.95
C LEU A 78 37.33 3.43 3.29
N PRO A 79 37.42 2.09 3.17
CA PRO A 79 36.34 1.29 2.63
C PRO A 79 35.02 1.51 3.39
N SER A 80 33.91 1.48 2.66
CA SER A 80 32.58 1.55 3.27
C SER A 80 32.39 0.40 4.28
N PRO A 81 31.77 0.66 5.44
CA PRO A 81 31.42 -0.39 6.39
C PRO A 81 30.33 -1.33 5.84
N ASP A 82 29.57 -0.89 4.83
CA ASP A 82 28.58 -1.70 4.14
C ASP A 82 29.10 -2.15 2.76
N PRO A 83 29.41 -3.45 2.56
CA PRO A 83 29.85 -3.98 1.28
C PRO A 83 28.81 -3.86 0.16
N ALA A 84 27.51 -3.75 0.48
CA ALA A 84 26.46 -3.55 -0.51
C ALA A 84 26.44 -2.11 -1.05
N HIS A 85 26.96 -1.16 -0.28
CA HIS A 85 27.05 0.26 -0.61
C HIS A 85 28.51 0.74 -0.53
N PRO A 86 29.37 0.34 -1.49
CA PRO A 86 30.79 0.70 -1.48
C PRO A 86 31.05 2.21 -1.62
N PHE A 87 30.05 2.98 -2.07
CA PHE A 87 30.13 4.43 -2.29
C PHE A 87 28.99 5.17 -1.56
N PRO A 88 29.04 5.33 -0.22
CA PRO A 88 27.90 5.74 0.59
C PRO A 88 27.34 7.14 0.28
N ASN A 89 28.19 8.06 -0.21
CA ASN A 89 27.79 9.42 -0.54
C ASN A 89 27.49 9.61 -2.04
N GLN A 90 27.36 8.53 -2.82
CA GLN A 90 27.11 8.60 -4.26
C GLN A 90 25.67 8.14 -4.59
N PRO A 91 25.03 8.71 -5.62
CA PRO A 91 23.68 8.35 -6.06
C PRO A 91 23.66 7.04 -6.89
N PHE A 92 24.35 6.00 -6.43
CA PHE A 92 24.40 4.70 -7.10
C PHE A 92 23.38 3.74 -6.51
N PHE A 93 22.13 3.93 -6.87
CA PHE A 93 21.04 3.02 -6.50
C PHE A 93 21.09 1.74 -7.33
N THR A 94 20.74 0.61 -6.72
CA THR A 94 20.72 -0.67 -7.43
C THR A 94 19.53 -0.80 -8.37
N ALA A 95 19.56 -1.79 -9.27
CA ALA A 95 18.44 -2.08 -10.16
C ALA A 95 17.17 -2.41 -9.36
N ARG A 96 17.31 -3.19 -8.27
CA ARG A 96 16.19 -3.52 -7.39
C ARG A 96 15.61 -2.29 -6.70
N GLU A 97 16.43 -1.33 -6.29
CA GLU A 97 15.97 -0.11 -5.63
C GLU A 97 15.21 0.84 -6.56
N ILE A 98 15.63 0.95 -7.82
CA ILE A 98 15.16 1.98 -8.73
C ILE A 98 14.10 1.51 -9.75
N LEU A 99 14.11 0.22 -10.13
CA LEU A 99 13.22 -0.33 -11.16
C LEU A 99 11.99 -1.02 -10.58
N THR A 100 12.07 -1.53 -9.34
CA THR A 100 10.89 -2.11 -8.69
C THR A 100 9.93 -1.01 -8.27
N VAL A 101 8.64 -1.33 -8.26
CA VAL A 101 7.55 -0.42 -7.90
C VAL A 101 6.68 -1.04 -6.80
N ASN A 102 5.95 -0.22 -6.05
CA ASN A 102 4.86 -0.74 -5.22
C ASN A 102 3.85 -1.49 -6.14
N PRO A 103 3.25 -2.61 -5.71
CA PRO A 103 2.29 -3.33 -6.53
C PRO A 103 1.18 -2.39 -7.04
N TRP A 104 1.00 -2.37 -8.35
CA TRP A 104 0.03 -1.50 -9.00
C TRP A 104 -1.11 -2.29 -9.62
N THR A 105 -0.77 -3.36 -10.35
CA THR A 105 -1.75 -4.18 -11.05
C THR A 105 -2.24 -5.35 -10.19
N PRO A 106 -3.40 -5.96 -10.52
CA PRO A 106 -3.83 -7.21 -9.91
C PRO A 106 -2.75 -8.32 -9.95
N ASP A 107 -1.97 -8.38 -11.02
CA ASP A 107 -0.86 -9.33 -11.17
C ASP A 107 0.32 -9.02 -10.26
N ASP A 108 0.60 -7.74 -9.98
CA ASP A 108 1.64 -7.37 -9.03
C ASP A 108 1.27 -7.75 -7.60
N PHE A 109 0.03 -7.47 -7.19
CA PHE A 109 -0.48 -7.93 -5.90
C PHE A 109 -0.48 -9.45 -5.80
N ARG A 110 -0.80 -10.14 -6.91
CA ARG A 110 -0.68 -11.59 -7.01
C ARG A 110 0.76 -12.07 -6.82
N ARG A 111 1.75 -11.46 -7.49
CA ARG A 111 3.19 -11.76 -7.29
C ARG A 111 3.60 -11.57 -5.82
N LEU A 112 3.19 -10.46 -5.22
CA LEU A 112 3.46 -10.14 -3.81
C LEU A 112 2.89 -11.22 -2.87
N LEU A 113 1.67 -11.67 -3.12
CA LEU A 113 1.02 -12.71 -2.32
C LEU A 113 1.70 -14.07 -2.48
N ILE A 114 2.04 -14.49 -3.70
CA ILE A 114 2.68 -15.79 -3.99
C ILE A 114 4.10 -15.90 -3.39
N ASP A 115 4.79 -14.76 -3.27
CA ASP A 115 6.10 -14.68 -2.62
C ASP A 115 6.03 -15.03 -1.11
N GLN A 116 4.85 -14.98 -0.50
CA GLN A 116 4.66 -15.44 0.88
C GLN A 116 4.69 -16.96 0.97
N GLU A 117 5.38 -17.49 1.97
CA GLU A 117 5.54 -18.94 2.15
C GLU A 117 4.23 -19.70 2.34
N ALA A 118 3.19 -19.05 2.90
CA ALA A 118 1.92 -19.70 3.17
C ALA A 118 1.00 -19.77 1.94
N VAL A 119 1.26 -18.99 0.89
CA VAL A 119 0.35 -18.77 -0.23
C VAL A 119 0.93 -19.42 -1.49
N ARG A 120 0.30 -20.49 -1.96
CA ARG A 120 0.66 -21.19 -3.19
C ARG A 120 0.30 -20.40 -4.44
N ASN A 121 -0.89 -19.79 -4.45
CA ASN A 121 -1.38 -18.96 -5.55
C ASN A 121 -2.36 -17.91 -5.00
N ALA A 122 -2.62 -16.86 -5.78
CA ALA A 122 -3.60 -15.84 -5.43
C ALA A 122 -4.26 -15.27 -6.68
N TRP A 123 -5.44 -14.68 -6.52
CA TRP A 123 -6.11 -13.93 -7.58
C TRP A 123 -6.73 -12.67 -6.99
N ILE A 124 -6.52 -11.55 -7.68
CA ILE A 124 -7.09 -10.26 -7.32
C ILE A 124 -8.12 -9.92 -8.39
N ALA A 125 -9.37 -9.74 -7.99
CA ALA A 125 -10.46 -9.40 -8.89
C ALA A 125 -11.04 -8.03 -8.53
N CYS A 126 -11.13 -7.14 -9.52
CA CYS A 126 -11.92 -5.91 -9.40
C CYS A 126 -13.39 -6.28 -9.29
N LYS A 127 -14.10 -5.68 -8.34
CA LYS A 127 -15.53 -5.95 -8.17
C LYS A 127 -16.35 -4.91 -8.91
N GLU A 128 -17.20 -5.35 -9.84
CA GLU A 128 -18.19 -4.48 -10.50
C GLU A 128 -19.33 -4.07 -9.55
N CYS A 129 -19.55 -4.83 -8.47
CA CYS A 129 -20.47 -4.50 -7.39
C CYS A 129 -19.73 -4.47 -6.05
N ALA A 130 -19.94 -3.43 -5.24
CA ALA A 130 -19.23 -3.27 -3.98
C ALA A 130 -19.42 -4.50 -3.06
N CYS A 131 -18.42 -4.78 -2.22
CA CYS A 131 -18.61 -5.70 -1.10
C CYS A 131 -19.53 -5.16 0.00
N ASP A 132 -19.75 -3.85 -0.03
CA ASP A 132 -20.39 -3.05 1.01
C ASP A 132 -21.79 -2.61 0.56
N THR A 133 -22.31 -1.56 1.17
CA THR A 133 -23.70 -1.13 0.99
C THR A 133 -23.85 -0.16 -0.19
N SER A 134 -24.89 -0.35 -1.00
CA SER A 134 -25.33 0.65 -1.98
C SER A 134 -26.21 1.72 -1.35
N TYR A 135 -26.23 2.89 -1.98
CA TYR A 135 -27.13 3.98 -1.61
C TYR A 135 -27.81 4.55 -2.87
N TYR A 136 -28.83 5.36 -2.67
CA TYR A 136 -29.54 6.03 -3.74
C TYR A 136 -29.12 7.50 -3.82
N ALA A 137 -28.99 7.98 -5.04
CA ALA A 137 -28.72 9.37 -5.36
C ALA A 137 -29.82 9.93 -6.24
N TRP A 138 -30.30 11.15 -5.94
CA TRP A 138 -31.23 11.88 -6.80
C TRP A 138 -31.04 13.39 -6.68
N CYS A 139 -31.54 14.14 -7.65
CA CYS A 139 -31.54 15.59 -7.60
C CYS A 139 -32.85 16.11 -6.99
N GLU A 140 -32.73 16.93 -5.94
CA GLU A 140 -33.84 17.68 -5.35
C GLU A 140 -33.55 19.19 -5.50
N GLY A 141 -34.25 19.83 -6.45
CA GLY A 141 -33.85 21.17 -6.90
C GLY A 141 -32.50 21.14 -7.61
N GLU A 142 -31.57 22.00 -7.18
CA GLU A 142 -30.18 22.04 -7.66
C GLU A 142 -29.19 21.29 -6.75
N ARG A 143 -29.67 20.47 -5.81
CA ARG A 143 -28.82 19.72 -4.87
C ARG A 143 -28.90 18.21 -5.09
N LEU A 144 -27.75 17.56 -4.97
CA LEU A 144 -27.65 16.10 -4.93
C LEU A 144 -27.98 15.60 -3.53
N ALA A 145 -28.99 14.75 -3.43
CA ALA A 145 -29.37 14.07 -2.19
C ALA A 145 -28.95 12.60 -2.24
N LEU A 146 -28.32 12.13 -1.16
CA LEU A 146 -27.93 10.73 -0.98
C LEU A 146 -28.72 10.12 0.18
N SER A 147 -29.23 8.91 0.02
CA SER A 147 -29.96 8.20 1.09
C SER A 147 -29.97 6.69 0.90
N TYR A 148 -30.14 5.96 2.01
CA TYR A 148 -30.40 4.51 2.00
C TYR A 148 -31.87 4.18 1.66
N GLN A 149 -32.78 5.16 1.77
CA GLN A 149 -34.19 5.00 1.40
C GLN A 149 -34.48 5.62 0.04
N LEU A 150 -35.43 5.02 -0.67
CA LEU A 150 -35.99 5.63 -1.87
C LEU A 150 -36.85 6.84 -1.47
N PRO A 151 -36.81 7.94 -2.23
CA PRO A 151 -37.65 9.09 -1.95
C PRO A 151 -39.14 8.73 -2.08
N GLU A 152 -39.98 9.28 -1.19
CA GLU A 152 -41.44 9.11 -1.27
C GLU A 152 -42.01 9.64 -2.59
N ASN A 153 -41.42 10.73 -3.08
CA ASN A 153 -41.81 11.35 -4.34
C ASN A 153 -41.27 10.54 -5.54
N ARG A 154 -42.13 9.70 -6.11
CA ARG A 154 -41.84 8.87 -7.30
C ARG A 154 -41.47 9.64 -8.57
N ARG A 155 -41.59 10.97 -8.61
CA ARG A 155 -41.14 11.81 -9.75
C ARG A 155 -39.63 12.03 -9.74
N LEU A 156 -39.01 11.93 -8.58
CA LEU A 156 -37.55 11.89 -8.45
C LEU A 156 -37.08 10.59 -9.10
N ARG A 157 -36.03 10.65 -9.91
CA ARG A 157 -35.46 9.48 -10.62
C ARG A 157 -34.20 9.02 -9.87
N PRO A 158 -34.34 8.27 -8.76
CA PRO A 158 -33.18 7.83 -7.99
C PRO A 158 -32.35 6.83 -8.79
N LYS A 159 -31.03 6.95 -8.68
CA LYS A 159 -30.06 6.01 -9.20
C LYS A 159 -29.42 5.28 -8.03
N GLU A 160 -29.33 3.96 -8.11
CA GLU A 160 -28.55 3.17 -7.16
C GLU A 160 -27.06 3.27 -7.50
N VAL A 161 -26.24 3.53 -6.48
CA VAL A 161 -24.82 3.79 -6.63
C VAL A 161 -24.02 2.77 -5.82
N TRP A 162 -22.97 2.25 -6.44
CA TRP A 162 -22.02 1.30 -5.85
C TRP A 162 -20.62 1.91 -5.98
N PRO A 163 -19.95 2.25 -4.86
CA PRO A 163 -18.56 2.71 -4.92
C PRO A 163 -17.66 1.68 -5.62
N LEU A 164 -16.78 2.18 -6.48
CA LEU A 164 -15.77 1.46 -7.25
C LEU A 164 -14.41 1.51 -6.52
N GLY A 165 -13.35 0.98 -7.14
CA GLY A 165 -12.01 0.94 -6.52
C GLY A 165 -11.86 -0.15 -5.45
N LEU A 166 -12.77 -1.13 -5.41
CA LEU A 166 -12.76 -2.23 -4.45
C LEU A 166 -12.32 -3.55 -5.09
N TYR A 167 -11.44 -4.26 -4.38
CA TYR A 167 -10.87 -5.53 -4.80
C TYR A 167 -11.23 -6.68 -3.87
N GLU A 168 -11.38 -7.87 -4.45
CA GLU A 168 -11.47 -9.13 -3.74
C GLU A 168 -10.20 -9.95 -4.00
N ALA A 169 -9.52 -10.34 -2.91
CA ALA A 169 -8.36 -11.21 -2.94
C ALA A 169 -8.76 -12.65 -2.58
N LEU A 170 -8.47 -13.58 -3.49
CA LEU A 170 -8.68 -15.01 -3.34
C LEU A 170 -7.33 -15.68 -3.15
N LEU A 171 -7.19 -16.46 -2.07
CA LEU A 171 -5.94 -17.10 -1.69
C LEU A 171 -6.04 -18.61 -1.84
N GLU A 172 -5.04 -19.21 -2.49
CA GLU A 172 -4.74 -20.63 -2.38
C GLU A 172 -3.54 -20.79 -1.44
N LEU A 173 -3.75 -21.38 -0.28
CA LEU A 173 -2.68 -21.70 0.66
C LEU A 173 -1.93 -22.97 0.25
N GLU A 174 -0.68 -23.06 0.68
CA GLU A 174 0.10 -24.29 0.58
C GLU A 174 -0.57 -25.44 1.35
N ALA A 175 -0.36 -26.67 0.89
CA ALA A 175 -0.80 -27.86 1.61
C ALA A 175 0.08 -28.08 2.86
N ASP A 176 -0.52 -28.59 3.92
CA ASP A 176 0.20 -28.99 5.14
C ASP A 176 0.43 -30.52 5.10
N ALA A 177 1.63 -30.96 5.52
CA ALA A 177 2.01 -32.37 5.47
C ALA A 177 1.10 -33.26 6.34
N ASP A 178 0.56 -32.74 7.45
CA ASP A 178 -0.28 -33.48 8.39
C ASP A 178 -1.78 -33.24 8.15
N LEU A 179 -2.15 -32.04 7.71
CA LEU A 179 -3.56 -31.59 7.59
C LEU A 179 -4.11 -31.63 6.15
N GLY A 180 -3.25 -31.88 5.17
CA GLY A 180 -3.61 -31.96 3.76
C GLY A 180 -3.86 -30.57 3.15
N ASP A 181 -4.79 -30.50 2.18
CA ASP A 181 -5.11 -29.26 1.48
C ASP A 181 -5.79 -28.24 2.42
N LEU A 182 -5.10 -27.15 2.77
CA LEU A 182 -5.62 -26.10 3.64
C LEU A 182 -6.78 -25.29 3.02
N ASN A 183 -7.12 -25.51 1.76
CA ASN A 183 -8.15 -24.73 1.06
C ASN A 183 -9.54 -25.36 1.14
N ASP A 184 -9.66 -26.61 1.58
CA ASP A 184 -10.94 -27.29 1.77
C ASP A 184 -11.36 -27.40 3.24
N ARG A 185 -12.63 -27.71 3.51
CA ARG A 185 -13.13 -28.04 4.87
C ARG A 185 -13.15 -29.54 5.13
N LYS A 186 -12.28 -30.28 4.47
CA LYS A 186 -12.23 -31.74 4.49
C LYS A 186 -11.14 -32.20 5.45
N VAL A 187 -11.42 -33.24 6.23
CA VAL A 187 -10.44 -33.97 7.02
C VAL A 187 -10.55 -35.44 6.66
N GLU A 188 -9.46 -36.00 6.14
CA GLU A 188 -9.34 -37.42 5.85
C GLU A 188 -8.55 -38.12 6.96
N ALA A 189 -9.03 -39.27 7.42
CA ALA A 189 -8.34 -40.10 8.40
C ALA A 189 -8.39 -41.56 8.00
N ALA A 190 -7.25 -42.24 8.10
CA ALA A 190 -7.16 -43.69 8.03
C ALA A 190 -7.43 -44.25 9.43
N VAL A 191 -8.51 -45.01 9.56
CA VAL A 191 -8.92 -45.69 10.77
C VAL A 191 -8.89 -47.20 10.53
N THR A 192 -8.74 -47.96 11.60
CA THR A 192 -8.76 -49.43 11.54
C THR A 192 -9.94 -49.93 12.32
N LEU A 193 -10.82 -50.68 11.66
CA LEU A 193 -11.92 -51.38 12.30
C LEU A 193 -11.46 -52.79 12.66
N GLU A 194 -11.71 -53.22 13.89
CA GLU A 194 -11.36 -54.57 14.34
C GLU A 194 -12.62 -55.41 14.51
N ASP A 195 -12.62 -56.61 13.92
CA ASP A 195 -13.61 -57.66 14.19
C ASP A 195 -12.91 -58.98 14.56
N ALA A 196 -13.68 -60.05 14.75
CA ALA A 196 -13.14 -61.37 15.09
C ALA A 196 -12.19 -61.95 14.00
N ASN A 197 -12.22 -61.41 12.78
CA ASN A 197 -11.45 -61.90 11.62
C ASN A 197 -10.20 -61.06 11.33
N GLY A 198 -9.98 -59.96 12.08
CA GLY A 198 -8.76 -59.16 11.99
C GLY A 198 -9.01 -57.66 11.92
N LYS A 199 -7.99 -56.96 11.45
CA LYS A 199 -7.95 -55.50 11.30
C LYS A 199 -8.28 -55.11 9.85
N HIS A 200 -9.29 -54.26 9.68
CA HIS A 200 -9.77 -53.81 8.38
C HIS A 200 -9.52 -52.30 8.24
N PRO A 201 -8.68 -51.85 7.29
CA PRO A 201 -8.44 -50.44 7.07
C PRO A 201 -9.69 -49.76 6.47
N LEU A 202 -9.99 -48.57 6.95
CA LEU A 202 -11.07 -47.71 6.48
C LEU A 202 -10.55 -46.29 6.40
N THR A 203 -10.76 -45.62 5.26
CA THR A 203 -10.56 -44.17 5.20
C THR A 203 -11.91 -43.49 5.41
N THR A 204 -11.97 -42.58 6.37
CA THR A 204 -13.13 -41.71 6.60
C THR A 204 -12.84 -40.32 6.06
N GLU A 205 -13.77 -39.80 5.28
CA GLU A 205 -13.73 -38.43 4.76
C GLU A 205 -14.82 -37.61 5.46
N LEU A 206 -14.41 -36.66 6.32
CA LEU A 206 -15.30 -35.71 6.98
C LEU A 206 -15.23 -34.36 6.25
N ARG A 207 -16.39 -33.76 5.94
CA ARG A 207 -16.48 -32.41 5.39
C ARG A 207 -17.33 -31.53 6.28
N PHE A 208 -16.73 -30.49 6.85
CA PHE A 208 -17.39 -29.58 7.78
C PHE A 208 -18.14 -28.47 7.04
N HIS A 209 -19.26 -28.05 7.63
CA HIS A 209 -19.99 -26.87 7.18
C HIS A 209 -19.31 -25.57 7.62
N ASP A 210 -19.66 -24.45 6.97
CA ASP A 210 -19.16 -23.13 7.30
C ASP A 210 -19.80 -22.56 8.57
N MET A 211 -19.27 -22.89 9.74
CA MET A 211 -19.81 -22.37 11.00
C MET A 211 -19.52 -20.87 11.20
N ALA A 212 -18.45 -20.33 10.60
CA ALA A 212 -18.06 -18.93 10.77
C ALA A 212 -19.15 -17.94 10.31
N LEU A 213 -19.97 -18.35 9.33
CA LEU A 213 -21.08 -17.57 8.81
C LEU A 213 -22.37 -17.68 9.63
N SER A 214 -22.68 -18.88 10.15
CA SER A 214 -23.93 -19.13 10.86
C SER A 214 -23.83 -18.83 12.36
N ASP A 215 -22.69 -19.06 12.99
CA ASP A 215 -22.46 -18.84 14.43
C ASP A 215 -21.06 -18.28 14.73
N ARG A 216 -20.90 -16.95 14.60
CA ARG A 216 -19.64 -16.23 14.89
C ARG A 216 -19.16 -16.45 16.34
N VAL A 217 -20.09 -16.47 17.29
CA VAL A 217 -19.75 -16.59 18.72
C VAL A 217 -19.22 -17.99 19.01
N GLY A 218 -19.92 -19.02 18.53
CA GLY A 218 -19.46 -20.40 18.60
C GLY A 218 -18.14 -20.60 17.86
N TRP A 219 -17.96 -19.98 16.69
CA TRP A 219 -16.70 -20.05 15.92
C TRP A 219 -15.53 -19.40 16.65
N GLY A 220 -15.74 -18.21 17.23
CA GLY A 220 -14.75 -17.54 18.07
C GLY A 220 -14.39 -18.35 19.31
N LEU A 221 -15.36 -19.00 19.95
CA LEU A 221 -15.10 -19.94 21.04
C LEU A 221 -14.32 -21.18 20.58
N PHE A 222 -14.66 -21.74 19.41
CA PHE A 222 -14.00 -22.91 18.86
C PHE A 222 -12.52 -22.62 18.57
N LEU A 223 -12.21 -21.50 17.93
CA LEU A 223 -10.83 -21.13 17.60
C LEU A 223 -10.07 -20.51 18.77
N GLY A 224 -10.72 -19.77 19.67
CA GLY A 224 -10.05 -19.02 20.75
C GLY A 224 -9.80 -19.79 22.07
N SER A 225 -10.39 -20.98 22.25
CA SER A 225 -10.30 -21.72 23.53
C SER A 225 -9.05 -22.61 23.64
N ASP A 226 -7.86 -22.06 23.40
CA ASP A 226 -6.60 -22.84 23.36
C ASP A 226 -6.31 -23.64 24.64
N ASP A 227 -6.64 -23.10 25.81
CA ASP A 227 -6.46 -23.80 27.09
C ASP A 227 -7.37 -25.02 27.21
N ALA A 228 -8.64 -24.89 26.81
CA ALA A 228 -9.59 -25.99 26.84
C ALA A 228 -9.17 -27.13 25.88
N PHE A 229 -8.76 -26.80 24.65
CA PHE A 229 -8.31 -27.80 23.67
C PHE A 229 -6.95 -28.42 24.00
N ALA A 230 -6.12 -27.73 24.78
CA ALA A 230 -4.82 -28.24 25.24
C ALA A 230 -4.86 -28.89 26.64
N GLY A 231 -5.99 -28.85 27.35
CA GLY A 231 -6.10 -29.37 28.72
C GLY A 231 -5.27 -28.60 29.74
N ARG A 232 -5.10 -27.28 29.55
CA ARG A 232 -4.26 -26.41 30.39
C ARG A 232 -5.12 -25.53 31.30
N ASN A 233 -4.53 -25.03 32.38
CA ASN A 233 -5.17 -24.08 33.32
C ASN A 233 -6.52 -24.56 33.90
N GLY A 234 -6.70 -25.88 34.05
CA GLY A 234 -7.95 -26.47 34.54
C GLY A 234 -9.13 -26.41 33.57
N GLN A 235 -8.88 -26.04 32.31
CA GLN A 235 -9.88 -26.04 31.24
C GLN A 235 -9.77 -27.32 30.41
N SER A 236 -10.91 -27.83 29.96
CA SER A 236 -11.00 -28.98 29.05
C SER A 236 -12.24 -28.85 28.17
N PHE A 237 -12.44 -29.77 27.23
CA PHE A 237 -13.69 -29.86 26.48
C PHE A 237 -14.20 -31.31 26.44
N ASN A 238 -15.52 -31.46 26.42
CA ASN A 238 -16.19 -32.72 26.12
C ASN A 238 -16.69 -32.70 24.68
N LEU A 239 -16.55 -33.82 23.96
CA LEU A 239 -17.03 -33.97 22.60
C LEU A 239 -18.09 -35.08 22.57
N LYS A 240 -19.25 -34.79 21.96
CA LYS A 240 -20.36 -35.74 21.87
C LYS A 240 -21.01 -35.72 20.49
N LEU A 241 -21.22 -36.89 19.91
CA LEU A 241 -22.04 -37.06 18.71
C LEU A 241 -23.52 -36.99 19.09
N ILE A 242 -24.21 -35.95 18.62
CA ILE A 242 -25.61 -35.66 18.97
C ILE A 242 -26.60 -35.87 17.82
N GLY A 243 -26.11 -36.12 16.61
CA GLY A 243 -26.95 -36.51 15.48
C GLY A 243 -26.14 -37.24 14.43
N PHE A 244 -26.70 -38.32 13.86
CA PHE A 244 -26.04 -39.12 12.82
C PHE A 244 -27.06 -39.87 11.95
N GLY A 245 -27.04 -39.68 10.62
CA GLY A 245 -27.94 -40.43 9.73
C GLY A 245 -27.68 -40.20 8.25
N ALA A 246 -28.24 -41.03 7.36
CA ALA A 246 -28.04 -40.90 5.91
C ALA A 246 -28.89 -39.77 5.28
N THR A 247 -29.73 -39.08 6.07
CA THR A 247 -30.50 -37.91 5.64
C THR A 247 -30.51 -36.84 6.74
N ARG A 248 -30.68 -35.57 6.37
CA ARG A 248 -30.63 -34.43 7.32
C ARG A 248 -31.72 -34.44 8.41
N ASN A 249 -32.83 -35.15 8.16
CA ASN A 249 -34.00 -35.14 9.05
C ASN A 249 -34.15 -36.44 9.85
N TYR A 250 -33.19 -37.36 9.74
CA TYR A 250 -33.23 -38.65 10.42
C TYR A 250 -31.98 -38.82 11.28
N ASP A 251 -32.18 -39.16 12.55
CA ASP A 251 -31.11 -39.43 13.50
C ASP A 251 -31.17 -40.90 13.97
N LEU A 252 -30.15 -41.66 13.58
CA LEU A 252 -29.96 -43.07 13.91
C LEU A 252 -29.73 -43.28 15.41
N LEU A 253 -29.16 -42.30 16.10
CA LEU A 253 -28.77 -42.44 17.51
C LEU A 253 -29.98 -42.40 18.45
N THR A 254 -31.03 -41.69 18.05
CA THR A 254 -32.21 -41.45 18.88
C THR A 254 -33.46 -42.21 18.42
N ASP A 255 -33.37 -42.99 17.32
CA ASP A 255 -34.50 -43.82 16.85
C ASP A 255 -34.87 -44.88 17.92
N PRO A 256 -36.06 -44.80 18.53
CA PRO A 256 -36.49 -45.72 19.58
C PRO A 256 -36.83 -47.11 19.04
N ASN A 257 -36.97 -47.27 17.72
CA ASN A 257 -37.37 -48.53 17.08
C ASN A 257 -36.19 -49.43 16.70
N LEU A 258 -34.95 -48.94 16.87
CA LEU A 258 -33.73 -49.69 16.54
C LEU A 258 -32.95 -50.05 17.81
N ASP A 259 -32.65 -51.33 17.96
CA ASP A 259 -31.62 -51.82 18.87
C ASP A 259 -30.22 -51.67 18.24
N ASP A 260 -29.16 -52.04 18.95
CA ASP A 260 -27.79 -51.86 18.45
C ASP A 260 -27.51 -52.67 17.17
N ALA A 261 -28.15 -53.84 17.02
CA ALA A 261 -28.07 -54.62 15.79
C ALA A 261 -28.75 -53.89 14.62
N GLY A 262 -29.95 -53.37 14.83
CA GLY A 262 -30.69 -52.57 13.85
C GLY A 262 -29.95 -51.31 13.42
N ARG A 263 -29.27 -50.63 14.37
CA ARG A 263 -28.42 -49.47 14.08
C ARG A 263 -27.22 -49.82 13.21
N ASN A 264 -26.53 -50.91 13.52
CA ASN A 264 -25.41 -51.41 12.72
C ASN A 264 -25.85 -51.81 11.31
N ASP A 265 -27.03 -52.43 11.17
CA ASP A 265 -27.58 -52.80 9.87
C ASP A 265 -27.99 -51.59 9.02
N TYR A 266 -28.48 -50.52 9.64
CA TYR A 266 -28.73 -49.26 8.93
C TYR A 266 -27.43 -48.68 8.37
N LEU A 267 -26.39 -48.56 9.21
CA LEU A 267 -25.06 -48.09 8.82
C LEU A 267 -24.53 -48.89 7.62
N ARG A 268 -24.60 -50.23 7.70
CA ARG A 268 -24.13 -51.11 6.63
C ARG A 268 -24.95 -50.97 5.35
N ARG A 269 -26.28 -50.82 5.43
CA ARG A 269 -27.13 -50.63 4.24
C ARG A 269 -26.81 -49.34 3.50
N HIS A 270 -26.58 -48.26 4.24
CA HIS A 270 -26.28 -46.94 3.70
C HIS A 270 -24.77 -46.67 3.51
N TRP A 271 -23.92 -47.70 3.51
CA TRP A 271 -22.45 -47.56 3.46
C TRP A 271 -21.92 -46.71 2.30
N ARG A 272 -22.62 -46.70 1.15
CA ARG A 272 -22.25 -45.92 -0.05
C ARG A 272 -22.88 -44.53 -0.09
N ASP A 273 -23.81 -44.24 0.82
CA ASP A 273 -24.47 -42.94 0.92
C ASP A 273 -23.61 -41.96 1.74
N LEU A 274 -23.95 -40.68 1.67
CA LEU A 274 -23.39 -39.65 2.53
C LEU A 274 -24.15 -39.63 3.86
N PHE A 275 -23.42 -39.69 4.98
CA PHE A 275 -23.97 -39.50 6.31
C PHE A 275 -23.88 -38.04 6.73
N TYR A 276 -24.91 -37.52 7.37
CA TYR A 276 -24.95 -36.20 8.00
C TYR A 276 -24.78 -36.39 9.50
N LEU A 277 -23.92 -35.56 10.11
CA LEU A 277 -23.63 -35.65 11.53
C LEU A 277 -23.55 -34.28 12.21
N ALA A 278 -23.78 -34.28 13.53
CA ALA A 278 -23.66 -33.12 14.40
C ALA A 278 -22.86 -33.47 15.65
N LEU A 279 -21.80 -32.72 15.92
CA LEU A 279 -20.89 -32.87 17.06
C LEU A 279 -21.08 -31.70 18.02
N GLU A 280 -21.44 -31.98 19.27
CA GLU A 280 -21.50 -30.99 20.36
C GLU A 280 -20.15 -30.97 21.10
N ILE A 281 -19.58 -29.78 21.23
CA ILE A 281 -18.39 -29.49 22.04
C ILE A 281 -18.84 -28.68 23.24
N GLU A 282 -18.64 -29.20 24.45
CA GLU A 282 -18.93 -28.49 25.70
C GLU A 282 -17.62 -28.08 26.38
N MET A 283 -17.45 -26.78 26.59
CA MET A 283 -16.28 -26.21 27.25
C MET A 283 -16.40 -26.32 28.78
N VAL A 284 -15.37 -26.81 29.44
CA VAL A 284 -15.31 -27.00 30.90
C VAL A 284 -14.29 -26.01 31.49
N PRO A 285 -14.61 -25.26 32.57
CA PRO A 285 -15.84 -25.32 33.37
C PRO A 285 -16.96 -24.38 32.91
N THR A 286 -16.79 -23.65 31.80
CA THR A 286 -17.74 -22.58 31.40
C THR A 286 -19.15 -23.09 31.04
N GLY A 287 -19.29 -24.37 30.68
CA GLY A 287 -20.54 -24.98 30.23
C GLY A 287 -21.00 -24.50 28.84
N LYS A 288 -20.20 -23.69 28.14
CA LYS A 288 -20.55 -23.18 26.81
C LYS A 288 -20.50 -24.30 25.79
N LYS A 289 -21.52 -24.38 24.93
CA LYS A 289 -21.69 -25.43 23.93
C LYS A 289 -21.54 -24.90 22.52
N ILE A 290 -20.93 -25.69 21.65
CA ILE A 290 -20.70 -25.40 20.23
C ILE A 290 -21.15 -26.63 19.43
N VAL A 291 -21.84 -26.44 18.30
CA VAL A 291 -22.29 -27.55 17.45
C VAL A 291 -21.65 -27.46 16.07
N LEU A 292 -20.87 -28.49 15.71
CA LEU A 292 -20.28 -28.63 14.39
C LEU A 292 -21.10 -29.60 13.53
N HIS A 293 -21.52 -29.13 12.35
CA HIS A 293 -22.18 -29.96 11.36
C HIS A 293 -21.18 -30.43 10.30
N ALA A 294 -21.26 -31.72 9.94
CA ALA A 294 -20.41 -32.29 8.91
C ALA A 294 -21.13 -33.38 8.10
N THR A 295 -20.55 -33.72 6.95
CA THR A 295 -20.88 -34.93 6.20
C THR A 295 -19.74 -35.93 6.29
N LEU A 296 -20.08 -37.21 6.32
CA LEU A 296 -19.14 -38.33 6.42
C LEU A 296 -19.34 -39.29 5.25
N ARG A 297 -18.24 -39.64 4.59
CA ARG A 297 -18.17 -40.69 3.58
C ARG A 297 -17.18 -41.78 4.02
N PHE A 298 -17.58 -43.03 3.82
CA PHE A 298 -16.74 -44.20 4.07
C PHE A 298 -16.06 -44.67 2.78
N LEU A 299 -14.75 -44.84 2.85
CA LEU A 299 -13.90 -45.36 1.79
C LEU A 299 -13.22 -46.63 2.33
N GLY A 300 -13.96 -47.73 2.27
CA GLY A 300 -13.52 -49.04 2.77
C GLY A 300 -14.13 -50.17 1.95
N ASP A 301 -13.46 -51.31 1.97
CA ASP A 301 -13.89 -52.51 1.23
C ASP A 301 -15.08 -53.22 1.92
N ALA A 302 -15.47 -54.38 1.36
CA ALA A 302 -16.57 -55.16 1.92
C ALA A 302 -16.27 -55.69 3.34
N ALA A 303 -15.00 -55.91 3.68
CA ALA A 303 -14.59 -56.41 4.98
C ALA A 303 -14.71 -55.29 6.04
N ALA A 304 -14.24 -54.08 5.72
CA ALA A 304 -14.45 -52.88 6.54
C ALA A 304 -15.95 -52.59 6.77
N ARG A 305 -16.78 -52.71 5.72
CA ARG A 305 -18.24 -52.59 5.85
C ARG A 305 -18.84 -53.60 6.82
N GLY A 306 -18.37 -54.86 6.78
CA GLY A 306 -18.82 -55.92 7.69
C GLY A 306 -18.44 -55.63 9.15
N ALA A 307 -17.21 -55.18 9.38
CA ALA A 307 -16.67 -54.88 10.71
C ALA A 307 -17.23 -53.59 11.34
N ALA A 308 -17.80 -52.67 10.55
CA ALA A 308 -18.27 -51.38 11.04
C ALA A 308 -19.46 -51.49 12.01
N THR A 309 -19.36 -50.82 13.16
CA THR A 309 -20.43 -50.66 14.14
C THR A 309 -20.61 -49.18 14.52
N VAL A 310 -21.82 -48.79 14.90
CA VAL A 310 -22.12 -47.43 15.35
C VAL A 310 -21.31 -47.06 16.59
N ALA A 311 -21.06 -48.02 17.49
CA ALA A 311 -20.22 -47.82 18.68
C ALA A 311 -18.75 -47.51 18.32
N ALA A 312 -18.16 -48.27 17.39
CA ALA A 312 -16.79 -48.03 16.93
C ALA A 312 -16.65 -46.67 16.25
N LEU A 313 -17.60 -46.30 15.39
CA LEU A 313 -17.62 -44.99 14.74
C LEU A 313 -17.81 -43.84 15.71
N LYS A 314 -18.67 -44.02 16.72
CA LYS A 314 -18.86 -43.03 17.79
C LYS A 314 -17.55 -42.77 18.54
N GLY A 315 -16.80 -43.82 18.89
CA GLY A 315 -15.48 -43.69 19.51
C GLY A 315 -14.49 -42.88 18.66
N ILE A 316 -14.48 -43.10 17.34
CA ILE A 316 -13.62 -42.35 16.41
C ILE A 316 -14.03 -40.87 16.32
N LEU A 317 -15.33 -40.59 16.24
CA LEU A 317 -15.87 -39.24 16.07
C LEU A 317 -15.82 -38.42 17.37
N GLU A 318 -15.83 -39.07 18.54
CA GLU A 318 -15.76 -38.43 19.86
C GLU A 318 -14.33 -38.36 20.44
N GLU A 319 -13.31 -38.75 19.68
CA GLU A 319 -11.90 -38.69 20.09
C GLU A 319 -11.45 -37.24 20.33
N THR A 320 -11.02 -36.93 21.57
CA THR A 320 -10.62 -35.58 21.99
C THR A 320 -9.12 -35.31 21.93
N GLY A 321 -8.31 -36.35 21.71
CA GLY A 321 -6.85 -36.23 21.58
C GLY A 321 -6.41 -35.43 20.36
N VAL A 322 -5.11 -35.13 20.27
CA VAL A 322 -4.52 -34.30 19.20
C VAL A 322 -4.77 -34.86 17.79
N ASN A 323 -4.91 -36.18 17.68
CA ASN A 323 -5.19 -36.87 16.41
C ASN A 323 -6.70 -36.97 16.10
N GLY A 324 -7.57 -36.55 17.01
CA GLY A 324 -9.02 -36.54 16.81
C GLY A 324 -9.42 -35.64 15.64
N LEU A 325 -10.47 -36.04 14.91
CA LEU A 325 -10.92 -35.35 13.70
C LEU A 325 -11.27 -33.88 13.95
N THR A 326 -11.92 -33.59 15.08
CA THR A 326 -12.29 -32.23 15.50
C THR A 326 -11.06 -31.37 15.81
N GLN A 327 -10.05 -31.92 16.48
CA GLN A 327 -8.79 -31.21 16.79
C GLN A 327 -7.98 -30.94 15.53
N ARG A 328 -7.89 -31.92 14.60
CA ARG A 328 -7.25 -31.72 13.30
C ARG A 328 -7.96 -30.65 12.47
N TYR A 329 -9.30 -30.66 12.45
CA TYR A 329 -10.08 -29.60 11.81
C TYR A 329 -9.81 -28.23 12.45
N ARG A 330 -9.80 -28.13 13.78
CA ARG A 330 -9.45 -26.89 14.50
C ARG A 330 -8.06 -26.39 14.12
N LYS A 331 -7.04 -27.25 14.17
CA LYS A 331 -5.66 -26.91 13.80
C LYS A 331 -5.57 -26.41 12.35
N LYS A 332 -6.32 -27.05 11.45
CA LYS A 332 -6.40 -26.67 10.03
C LYS A 332 -6.98 -25.26 9.88
N GLU A 333 -8.09 -24.97 10.54
CA GLU A 333 -8.74 -23.64 10.51
C GLU A 333 -7.88 -22.54 11.16
N LEU A 334 -7.13 -22.85 12.22
CA LEU A 334 -6.15 -21.93 12.81
C LEU A 334 -5.00 -21.60 11.84
N GLN A 335 -4.46 -22.60 11.13
CA GLN A 335 -3.43 -22.37 10.11
C GLN A 335 -3.97 -21.54 8.93
N LYS A 336 -5.20 -21.81 8.49
CA LYS A 336 -5.88 -20.99 7.47
C LYS A 336 -5.99 -19.54 7.89
N ALA A 337 -6.49 -19.29 9.10
CA ALA A 337 -6.63 -17.94 9.64
C ALA A 337 -5.27 -17.21 9.70
N ALA A 338 -4.20 -17.91 10.11
CA ALA A 338 -2.85 -17.35 10.13
C ALA A 338 -2.28 -17.06 8.72
N GLY A 339 -2.63 -17.88 7.72
CA GLY A 339 -2.27 -17.62 6.31
C GLY A 339 -2.99 -16.39 5.75
N VAL A 340 -4.30 -16.30 5.98
CA VAL A 340 -5.13 -15.15 5.56
C VAL A 340 -4.69 -13.86 6.25
N ALA A 341 -4.38 -13.90 7.55
CA ALA A 341 -3.92 -12.72 8.30
C ALA A 341 -2.61 -12.16 7.74
N ARG A 342 -1.62 -13.02 7.41
CA ARG A 342 -0.36 -12.60 6.77
C ARG A 342 -0.57 -12.01 5.37
N ALA A 343 -1.49 -12.58 4.61
CA ALA A 343 -1.87 -12.02 3.30
C ALA A 343 -2.51 -10.64 3.45
N LYS A 344 -3.44 -10.46 4.41
CA LYS A 344 -4.07 -9.17 4.73
C LYS A 344 -3.03 -8.11 5.09
N GLU A 345 -2.13 -8.40 6.03
CA GLU A 345 -1.06 -7.49 6.45
C GLU A 345 -0.20 -7.02 5.25
N SER A 346 0.15 -7.95 4.35
CA SER A 346 0.91 -7.62 3.15
C SER A 346 0.14 -6.77 2.15
N LEU A 347 -1.16 -7.00 1.97
CA LEU A 347 -2.00 -6.21 1.07
C LEU A 347 -2.20 -4.78 1.60
N PHE A 348 -2.59 -4.63 2.87
CA PHE A 348 -2.83 -3.32 3.47
C PHE A 348 -1.56 -2.47 3.60
N SER A 349 -0.39 -3.09 3.74
CA SER A 349 0.91 -2.38 3.73
C SER A 349 1.37 -1.93 2.34
N HIS A 350 0.69 -2.34 1.26
CA HIS A 350 1.02 -1.99 -0.13
C HIS A 350 -0.18 -1.41 -0.89
N ARG A 351 -1.26 -1.05 -0.19
CA ARG A 351 -2.50 -0.53 -0.78
C ARG A 351 -2.22 0.75 -1.58
N ASN A 352 -2.89 0.89 -2.73
CA ASN A 352 -2.81 2.09 -3.55
C ASN A 352 -3.77 3.19 -3.05
N LEU A 353 -3.49 4.43 -3.43
CA LEU A 353 -4.34 5.59 -3.15
C LEU A 353 -5.74 5.39 -3.74
N ASP A 354 -6.75 5.58 -2.89
CA ASP A 354 -8.17 5.49 -3.23
C ASP A 354 -8.59 4.15 -3.85
N GLU A 355 -7.89 3.09 -3.45
CA GLU A 355 -8.18 1.69 -3.78
C GLU A 355 -8.19 0.87 -2.49
N GLU A 356 -9.04 -0.15 -2.40
CA GLU A 356 -9.19 -0.93 -1.15
C GLU A 356 -9.53 -2.40 -1.37
N PHE A 357 -9.03 -3.26 -0.47
CA PHE A 357 -9.39 -4.67 -0.41
C PHE A 357 -10.62 -4.85 0.47
N CYS A 358 -11.74 -5.18 -0.15
CA CYS A 358 -12.99 -5.38 0.59
C CYS A 358 -13.16 -6.81 1.10
N ARG A 359 -12.50 -7.79 0.47
CA ARG A 359 -12.48 -9.19 0.90
C ARG A 359 -11.11 -9.80 0.69
N VAL A 360 -10.62 -10.52 1.70
CA VAL A 360 -9.44 -11.36 1.59
C VAL A 360 -9.80 -12.73 2.16
N LYS A 361 -10.01 -13.70 1.28
CA LYS A 361 -10.53 -15.03 1.66
C LYS A 361 -9.81 -16.14 0.93
N LEU A 362 -9.97 -17.35 1.43
CA LEU A 362 -9.56 -18.54 0.69
C LEU A 362 -10.43 -18.71 -0.55
N ILE A 363 -9.82 -19.18 -1.63
CA ILE A 363 -10.55 -19.54 -2.83
C ILE A 363 -11.47 -20.74 -2.55
N GLY A 364 -12.68 -20.73 -3.14
CA GLY A 364 -13.56 -21.89 -3.05
C GLY A 364 -12.95 -23.08 -3.78
N ILE A 365 -13.06 -24.28 -3.23
CA ILE A 365 -12.62 -25.51 -3.90
C ILE A 365 -13.82 -26.20 -4.53
N GLU A 366 -13.71 -26.52 -5.82
CA GLU A 366 -14.67 -27.37 -6.52
C GLU A 366 -13.96 -28.67 -6.91
N GLU A 367 -14.39 -29.77 -6.33
CA GLU A 367 -13.77 -31.08 -6.57
C GLU A 367 -14.30 -31.70 -7.85
N VAL A 368 -13.41 -32.17 -8.72
CA VAL A 368 -13.71 -32.79 -10.02
C VAL A 368 -13.15 -34.19 -10.04
N ALA A 369 -14.02 -35.19 -10.16
CA ALA A 369 -13.62 -36.57 -10.43
C ALA A 369 -13.48 -36.80 -11.93
N ALA A 370 -12.47 -37.59 -12.31
CA ALA A 370 -12.26 -38.05 -13.67
C ALA A 370 -12.40 -39.58 -13.74
N CYS A 371 -13.14 -40.05 -14.73
CA CYS A 371 -13.30 -41.48 -14.99
C CYS A 371 -12.99 -41.77 -16.46
N ALA A 372 -12.19 -42.79 -16.73
CA ALA A 372 -11.85 -43.21 -18.10
C ALA A 372 -11.39 -44.68 -18.17
N ASP A 373 -11.56 -45.26 -19.35
CA ASP A 373 -10.93 -46.53 -19.75
C ASP A 373 -9.63 -46.22 -20.49
N VAL A 374 -8.50 -46.74 -20.04
CA VAL A 374 -7.17 -46.44 -20.60
C VAL A 374 -6.57 -47.70 -21.19
N GLU A 375 -6.33 -47.71 -22.49
CA GLU A 375 -5.62 -48.79 -23.17
C GLU A 375 -4.12 -48.48 -23.16
N VAL A 376 -3.32 -49.40 -22.62
CA VAL A 376 -1.87 -49.22 -22.45
C VAL A 376 -1.09 -50.32 -23.14
N SER A 377 0.14 -50.01 -23.55
CA SER A 377 1.01 -51.02 -24.14
C SER A 377 1.38 -52.13 -23.12
N PRO A 378 1.66 -53.37 -23.57
CA PRO A 378 1.85 -54.51 -22.68
C PRO A 378 3.01 -54.34 -21.68
N GLU A 379 4.08 -53.66 -22.10
CA GLU A 379 5.36 -53.55 -21.38
C GLU A 379 5.38 -52.46 -20.29
N VAL A 380 4.34 -51.63 -20.23
CA VAL A 380 4.34 -50.42 -19.39
C VAL A 380 3.88 -50.71 -17.97
N ASP A 381 4.52 -50.04 -17.02
CA ASP A 381 4.14 -50.00 -15.61
C ASP A 381 2.83 -49.20 -15.43
N ILE A 382 1.78 -49.86 -14.93
CA ILE A 382 0.43 -49.27 -14.83
C ILE A 382 0.39 -48.27 -13.68
N GLU A 383 1.12 -48.53 -12.61
CA GLU A 383 1.24 -47.66 -11.44
C GLU A 383 1.89 -46.33 -11.83
N LEU A 384 2.96 -46.37 -12.65
CA LEU A 384 3.59 -45.17 -13.20
C LEU A 384 2.63 -44.39 -14.12
N VAL A 385 1.90 -45.08 -15.01
CA VAL A 385 0.91 -44.42 -15.88
C VAL A 385 -0.21 -43.79 -15.05
N GLN A 386 -0.72 -44.48 -14.03
CA GLN A 386 -1.75 -43.94 -13.14
C GLN A 386 -1.26 -42.68 -12.41
N ALA A 387 -0.02 -42.68 -11.92
CA ALA A 387 0.61 -41.53 -11.29
C ALA A 387 0.73 -40.35 -12.27
N ARG A 388 1.18 -40.61 -13.51
CA ARG A 388 1.27 -39.59 -14.58
C ARG A 388 -0.10 -39.04 -14.98
N ILE A 389 -1.12 -39.89 -15.09
CA ILE A 389 -2.50 -39.45 -15.37
C ILE A 389 -2.97 -38.47 -14.29
N TRP A 390 -2.80 -38.81 -13.01
CA TRP A 390 -3.16 -37.90 -11.92
C TRP A 390 -2.37 -36.60 -11.97
N PHE A 391 -1.07 -36.67 -12.22
CA PHE A 391 -0.21 -35.50 -12.33
C PHE A 391 -0.65 -34.57 -13.47
N GLU A 392 -0.90 -35.10 -14.68
CA GLU A 392 -1.34 -34.31 -15.83
C GLU A 392 -2.73 -33.69 -15.64
N ILE A 393 -3.65 -34.42 -15.00
CA ILE A 393 -4.95 -33.85 -14.62
C ILE A 393 -4.72 -32.71 -13.61
N GLU A 394 -3.89 -32.89 -12.59
CA GLU A 394 -3.58 -31.85 -11.62
C GLU A 394 -2.96 -30.61 -12.28
N GLN A 395 -2.01 -30.77 -13.21
CA GLN A 395 -1.42 -29.67 -13.98
C GLN A 395 -2.43 -28.97 -14.91
N TYR A 396 -3.36 -29.71 -15.51
CA TYR A 396 -4.43 -29.13 -16.33
C TYR A 396 -5.42 -28.31 -15.49
N LEU A 397 -5.80 -28.82 -14.32
CA LEU A 397 -6.76 -28.18 -13.43
C LEU A 397 -6.15 -26.96 -12.72
N ASN A 398 -4.94 -27.09 -12.19
CA ASN A 398 -4.24 -26.02 -11.48
C ASN A 398 -2.72 -26.17 -11.58
N GLN A 399 -2.11 -25.41 -12.50
CA GLN A 399 -0.66 -25.35 -12.66
C GLN A 399 -0.02 -24.50 -11.56
N ALA A 400 1.07 -24.99 -10.96
CA ALA A 400 1.84 -24.24 -9.97
C ALA A 400 2.65 -23.10 -10.63
N VAL A 401 2.82 -21.99 -9.91
CA VAL A 401 3.60 -20.84 -10.39
C VAL A 401 5.08 -21.06 -10.04
N PRO A 402 5.99 -21.17 -11.03
CA PRO A 402 7.40 -21.41 -10.78
C PRO A 402 8.16 -20.11 -10.44
N PHE A 403 9.21 -20.26 -9.62
CA PHE A 403 10.18 -19.20 -9.33
C PHE A 403 11.49 -19.36 -10.13
N TYR A 404 12.11 -18.24 -10.47
CA TYR A 404 13.39 -18.16 -11.16
C TYR A 404 14.39 -17.30 -10.38
N THR A 405 15.68 -17.63 -10.49
CA THR A 405 16.76 -16.79 -9.99
C THR A 405 17.11 -15.66 -10.97
N LEU A 406 17.71 -14.58 -10.48
CA LEU A 406 18.20 -13.49 -11.33
C LEU A 406 19.13 -14.00 -12.43
N ARG A 407 20.03 -14.92 -12.08
CA ARG A 407 21.00 -15.51 -13.00
C ARG A 407 20.33 -16.27 -14.15
N GLU A 408 19.32 -17.09 -13.85
CA GLU A 408 18.59 -17.84 -14.87
C GLU A 408 17.87 -16.91 -15.84
N MET A 409 17.25 -15.84 -15.33
CA MET A 409 16.58 -14.83 -16.16
C MET A 409 17.57 -14.13 -17.09
N LEU A 410 18.73 -13.72 -16.58
CA LEU A 410 19.79 -13.08 -17.39
C LEU A 410 20.40 -14.04 -18.43
N GLU A 411 20.66 -15.29 -18.06
CA GLU A 411 21.19 -16.32 -18.99
C GLU A 411 20.18 -16.67 -20.09
N GLN A 412 18.88 -16.55 -19.81
CA GLN A 412 17.80 -16.68 -20.80
C GLN A 412 17.62 -15.43 -21.69
N GLY A 413 18.36 -14.35 -21.43
CA GLY A 413 18.34 -13.13 -22.23
C GLY A 413 17.22 -12.15 -21.90
N PHE A 414 16.57 -12.28 -20.74
CA PHE A 414 15.59 -11.28 -20.30
C PHE A 414 16.29 -9.96 -19.96
N PRO A 415 15.74 -8.81 -20.41
CA PRO A 415 16.31 -7.51 -20.10
C PRO A 415 16.07 -7.14 -18.63
N VAL A 416 16.98 -6.37 -18.04
CA VAL A 416 16.97 -6.03 -16.60
C VAL A 416 15.68 -5.29 -16.22
N GLU A 417 15.24 -4.36 -17.05
CA GLU A 417 14.01 -3.61 -16.88
C GLU A 417 12.76 -4.49 -16.83
N GLU A 418 12.72 -5.62 -17.55
CA GLU A 418 11.60 -6.56 -17.50
C GLU A 418 11.66 -7.45 -16.26
N ILE A 419 12.87 -7.86 -15.85
CA ILE A 419 13.08 -8.70 -14.66
C ILE A 419 12.61 -7.98 -13.40
N PHE A 420 12.95 -6.70 -13.26
CA PHE A 420 12.61 -5.88 -12.08
C PHE A 420 11.28 -5.13 -12.22
N ASN A 421 10.49 -5.40 -13.27
CA ASN A 421 9.18 -4.79 -13.44
C ASN A 421 8.17 -5.38 -12.44
N GLY A 422 7.64 -4.54 -11.55
CA GLY A 422 6.70 -4.93 -10.50
C GLY A 422 7.35 -4.90 -9.10
N PRO A 423 6.77 -5.62 -8.13
CA PRO A 423 7.19 -5.53 -6.73
C PRO A 423 8.50 -6.29 -6.46
N ALA A 424 9.25 -5.80 -5.48
CA ALA A 424 10.51 -6.40 -5.05
C ALA A 424 10.30 -7.73 -4.28
N LEU A 425 10.26 -8.85 -4.99
CA LEU A 425 10.06 -10.20 -4.42
C LEU A 425 11.29 -10.73 -3.68
N LYS A 426 11.08 -11.50 -2.60
CA LYS A 426 12.14 -12.08 -1.76
C LYS A 426 12.62 -13.45 -2.25
N SER A 427 11.76 -14.21 -2.92
CA SER A 427 11.99 -15.63 -3.25
C SER A 427 12.42 -15.89 -4.70
N GLY A 428 12.85 -14.86 -5.42
CA GLY A 428 13.20 -14.90 -6.84
C GLY A 428 12.23 -14.09 -7.70
N PHE A 429 12.08 -14.45 -8.97
CA PHE A 429 11.28 -13.76 -9.97
C PHE A 429 10.19 -14.66 -10.54
N ILE A 430 9.07 -14.05 -10.93
CA ILE A 430 7.92 -14.75 -11.52
C ILE A 430 7.62 -14.11 -12.88
N ARG A 431 7.60 -14.92 -13.93
CA ARG A 431 7.32 -14.45 -15.29
C ARG A 431 5.82 -14.23 -15.48
N THR A 432 5.46 -13.20 -16.23
CA THR A 432 4.05 -12.88 -16.55
C THR A 432 3.37 -14.05 -17.26
N THR A 433 4.04 -14.73 -18.19
CA THR A 433 3.50 -15.89 -18.91
C THR A 433 3.11 -17.04 -18.00
N ASP A 434 3.85 -17.25 -16.90
CA ASP A 434 3.57 -18.34 -15.97
C ASP A 434 2.37 -17.99 -15.06
N LEU A 435 2.16 -16.71 -14.74
CA LEU A 435 0.97 -16.24 -14.03
C LEU A 435 -0.29 -16.39 -14.90
N GLU A 436 -0.21 -16.03 -16.18
CA GLU A 436 -1.32 -16.16 -17.13
C GLU A 436 -1.78 -17.63 -17.26
N GLN A 437 -0.85 -18.58 -17.32
CA GLN A 437 -1.16 -20.01 -17.36
C GLN A 437 -1.84 -20.52 -16.08
N ALA A 438 -1.51 -19.92 -14.93
CA ALA A 438 -2.09 -20.26 -13.62
C ALA A 438 -3.38 -19.47 -13.31
N THR A 439 -4.08 -18.92 -14.32
CA THR A 439 -5.34 -18.18 -14.14
C THR A 439 -6.51 -19.13 -13.82
N LEU A 440 -7.52 -18.63 -13.09
CA LEU A 440 -8.73 -19.39 -12.80
C LEU A 440 -9.51 -19.75 -14.06
N ARG A 441 -9.74 -21.05 -14.24
CA ARG A 441 -10.58 -21.58 -15.31
C ARG A 441 -12.05 -21.52 -14.91
N SER A 442 -12.91 -21.06 -15.81
CA SER A 442 -14.37 -21.10 -15.64
C SER A 442 -15.01 -22.32 -16.31
N VAL A 443 -14.32 -22.93 -17.28
CA VAL A 443 -14.77 -24.09 -18.04
C VAL A 443 -13.60 -25.06 -18.21
N LEU A 444 -13.87 -26.35 -18.01
CA LEU A 444 -12.93 -27.43 -18.29
C LEU A 444 -13.34 -28.14 -19.58
N CYS A 445 -12.39 -28.24 -20.52
CA CYS A 445 -12.58 -28.89 -21.82
C CYS A 445 -11.99 -30.31 -21.76
N VAL A 446 -12.86 -31.31 -21.89
CA VAL A 446 -12.46 -32.73 -21.84
C VAL A 446 -11.51 -33.10 -22.97
N SER A 447 -11.62 -32.45 -24.14
CA SER A 447 -10.72 -32.65 -25.29
C SER A 447 -9.27 -32.28 -24.99
N ASP A 448 -9.04 -31.18 -24.26
CA ASP A 448 -7.68 -30.74 -23.93
C ASP A 448 -7.02 -31.71 -22.97
N LEU A 449 -7.80 -32.21 -22.01
CA LEU A 449 -7.33 -33.23 -21.08
C LEU A 449 -7.06 -34.55 -21.80
N LEU A 450 -7.94 -34.97 -22.73
CA LEU A 450 -7.73 -36.18 -23.55
C LEU A 450 -6.39 -36.11 -24.28
N ASN A 451 -6.08 -34.97 -24.93
CA ASN A 451 -4.82 -34.80 -25.64
C ASN A 451 -3.61 -34.95 -24.71
N ARG A 452 -3.64 -34.32 -23.52
CA ARG A 452 -2.58 -34.47 -22.51
C ARG A 452 -2.41 -35.91 -22.03
N LEU A 453 -3.51 -36.62 -21.80
CA LEU A 453 -3.46 -38.02 -21.37
C LEU A 453 -2.92 -38.95 -22.48
N MET A 454 -3.21 -38.65 -23.74
CA MET A 454 -2.68 -39.38 -24.91
C MET A 454 -1.19 -39.15 -25.14
N GLU A 455 -0.61 -38.06 -24.64
CA GLU A 455 0.83 -37.77 -24.70
C GLU A 455 1.66 -38.57 -23.67
N ILE A 456 1.00 -39.22 -22.70
CA ILE A 456 1.67 -40.05 -21.71
C ILE A 456 2.26 -41.29 -22.39
N ASP A 457 3.59 -41.43 -22.29
CA ASP A 457 4.30 -42.59 -22.84
C ASP A 457 3.68 -43.90 -22.34
N GLY A 458 3.35 -44.78 -23.28
CA GLY A 458 2.69 -46.06 -23.02
C GLY A 458 1.16 -46.08 -23.13
N VAL A 459 0.48 -44.93 -23.21
CA VAL A 459 -0.97 -44.85 -23.45
C VAL A 459 -1.27 -44.97 -24.95
N LEU A 460 -2.11 -45.93 -25.32
CA LEU A 460 -2.52 -46.19 -26.71
C LEU A 460 -3.87 -45.55 -27.05
N ALA A 461 -4.81 -45.54 -26.09
CA ALA A 461 -6.12 -44.92 -26.24
C ALA A 461 -6.71 -44.54 -24.87
N VAL A 462 -7.50 -43.47 -24.84
CA VAL A 462 -8.32 -43.09 -23.69
C VAL A 462 -9.78 -43.05 -24.14
N ASN A 463 -10.59 -43.94 -23.59
CA ASN A 463 -12.01 -44.09 -23.94
C ASN A 463 -12.90 -43.65 -22.77
N HIS A 464 -14.10 -43.15 -23.09
CA HIS A 464 -15.13 -42.76 -22.12
C HIS A 464 -14.66 -41.77 -21.03
N LEU A 465 -13.75 -40.85 -21.35
CA LEU A 465 -13.32 -39.83 -20.39
C LEU A 465 -14.50 -38.93 -20.00
N GLN A 466 -14.86 -38.96 -18.72
CA GLN A 466 -15.94 -38.18 -18.14
C GLN A 466 -15.47 -37.41 -16.92
N LEU A 467 -15.95 -36.18 -16.78
CA LEU A 467 -15.70 -35.33 -15.61
C LEU A 467 -16.99 -35.11 -14.82
N THR A 468 -16.92 -35.26 -13.50
CA THR A 468 -18.04 -35.00 -12.59
C THR A 468 -17.60 -34.06 -11.49
N LYS A 469 -18.33 -32.95 -11.29
CA LYS A 469 -18.05 -32.00 -10.22
C LYS A 469 -18.85 -32.29 -8.94
N TYR A 470 -18.27 -31.99 -7.80
CA TYR A 470 -18.85 -32.22 -6.47
C TYR A 470 -18.93 -30.92 -5.67
N ASP A 471 -20.00 -30.79 -4.88
CA ASP A 471 -20.20 -29.66 -3.98
C ASP A 471 -19.37 -29.80 -2.68
N PRO A 472 -19.32 -28.77 -1.82
CA PRO A 472 -18.58 -28.83 -0.55
C PRO A 472 -19.03 -29.92 0.42
N GLU A 473 -20.18 -30.55 0.20
CA GLU A 473 -20.74 -31.64 1.00
C GLU A 473 -20.41 -33.01 0.38
N GLY A 474 -19.69 -33.03 -0.75
CA GLY A 474 -19.27 -34.25 -1.43
C GLY A 474 -20.35 -34.87 -2.31
N LYS A 475 -21.41 -34.13 -2.66
CA LYS A 475 -22.48 -34.60 -3.55
C LYS A 475 -22.22 -34.15 -4.99
N ALA A 476 -22.51 -35.03 -5.95
CA ALA A 476 -22.37 -34.71 -7.36
C ALA A 476 -23.36 -33.60 -7.78
N VAL A 477 -22.84 -32.56 -8.43
CA VAL A 477 -23.64 -31.42 -8.89
C VAL A 477 -24.25 -31.73 -10.25
N LYS A 478 -25.54 -31.43 -10.41
CA LYS A 478 -26.25 -31.58 -11.68
C LYS A 478 -26.37 -30.24 -12.39
N GLY A 479 -26.56 -30.24 -13.71
CA GLY A 479 -26.84 -29.03 -14.48
C GLY A 479 -25.64 -28.12 -14.69
N ALA A 480 -24.45 -28.70 -14.82
CA ALA A 480 -23.20 -27.96 -15.13
C ALA A 480 -22.37 -28.61 -16.24
N ALA A 481 -22.86 -29.72 -16.79
CA ALA A 481 -22.16 -30.54 -17.78
C ALA A 481 -22.82 -30.43 -19.15
N ASP A 482 -22.01 -30.27 -20.19
CA ASP A 482 -22.37 -30.28 -21.62
C ASP A 482 -23.68 -29.52 -21.96
N PRO A 483 -23.69 -28.17 -21.86
CA PRO A 483 -24.88 -27.40 -22.14
C PRO A 483 -25.28 -27.48 -23.62
N ALA A 484 -26.59 -27.36 -23.87
CA ALA A 484 -27.10 -26.95 -25.16
C ALA A 484 -26.95 -25.43 -25.33
N TRP A 485 -27.14 -24.90 -26.54
CA TRP A 485 -26.92 -23.48 -26.82
C TRP A 485 -28.18 -22.82 -27.37
N THR A 486 -28.48 -21.59 -26.93
CA THR A 486 -29.49 -20.74 -27.57
C THR A 486 -28.95 -20.15 -28.89
N SER A 487 -29.85 -19.59 -29.71
CA SER A 487 -29.48 -18.79 -30.90
C SER A 487 -28.54 -17.62 -30.58
N ASP A 488 -28.62 -17.09 -29.35
CA ASP A 488 -27.85 -15.94 -28.88
C ASP A 488 -26.56 -16.36 -28.12
N GLY A 489 -26.19 -17.64 -28.21
CA GLY A 489 -24.95 -18.17 -27.63
C GLY A 489 -24.95 -18.38 -26.12
N LYS A 490 -26.12 -18.40 -25.46
CA LYS A 490 -26.21 -18.67 -24.01
C LYS A 490 -26.34 -20.17 -23.74
N PRO A 491 -25.62 -20.72 -22.75
CA PRO A 491 -25.72 -22.13 -22.40
C PRO A 491 -27.05 -22.45 -21.70
N ILE A 492 -27.68 -23.56 -22.09
CA ILE A 492 -28.84 -24.16 -21.44
C ILE A 492 -28.40 -25.49 -20.84
N PHE A 493 -28.47 -25.60 -19.53
CA PHE A 493 -28.04 -26.79 -18.79
C PHE A 493 -29.21 -27.75 -18.55
N ASP A 494 -28.96 -29.05 -18.71
CA ASP A 494 -29.89 -30.11 -18.32
C ASP A 494 -29.79 -30.36 -16.80
N PRO A 495 -30.85 -30.10 -16.01
CA PRO A 495 -30.83 -30.28 -14.55
C PRO A 495 -30.66 -31.76 -14.12
N GLY A 496 -30.85 -32.73 -15.02
CA GLY A 496 -30.61 -34.14 -14.77
C GLY A 496 -29.18 -34.60 -15.00
N LYS A 497 -28.39 -33.86 -15.81
CA LYS A 497 -27.07 -34.28 -16.26
C LYS A 497 -25.98 -33.99 -15.22
N ILE A 498 -25.17 -35.01 -14.94
CA ILE A 498 -24.14 -35.00 -13.86
C ILE A 498 -22.72 -34.96 -14.44
N SER A 499 -22.44 -35.81 -15.42
CA SER A 499 -21.09 -35.97 -15.98
C SER A 499 -20.96 -35.28 -17.34
N ALA A 500 -19.85 -34.58 -17.52
CA ALA A 500 -19.48 -33.93 -18.77
C ALA A 500 -18.63 -34.87 -19.61
N SER A 501 -18.98 -35.00 -20.89
CA SER A 501 -18.14 -35.66 -21.90
C SER A 501 -17.33 -34.66 -22.72
N TRP A 502 -17.69 -33.36 -22.68
CA TRP A 502 -17.05 -32.31 -23.47
C TRP A 502 -16.71 -31.08 -22.65
N LEU A 503 -17.69 -30.49 -21.95
CA LEU A 503 -17.55 -29.21 -21.25
C LEU A 503 -18.12 -29.30 -19.84
N LEU A 504 -17.30 -28.96 -18.85
CA LEU A 504 -17.71 -28.87 -17.45
C LEU A 504 -17.56 -27.42 -16.95
N TYR A 505 -18.67 -26.81 -16.56
CA TYR A 505 -18.70 -25.43 -16.05
C TYR A 505 -18.46 -25.40 -14.54
N LEU A 506 -17.54 -24.54 -14.12
CA LEU A 506 -17.18 -24.33 -12.72
C LEU A 506 -17.95 -23.15 -12.14
N SER A 507 -18.15 -23.18 -10.82
CA SER A 507 -18.72 -22.04 -10.11
C SER A 507 -17.74 -20.85 -10.16
N PRO A 508 -18.22 -19.59 -10.26
CA PRO A 508 -17.33 -18.43 -10.20
C PRO A 508 -16.48 -18.42 -8.93
N GLN A 509 -15.23 -17.94 -9.01
CA GLN A 509 -14.29 -17.89 -7.89
C GLN A 509 -14.01 -19.26 -7.21
N HIS A 510 -14.11 -20.36 -7.96
CA HIS A 510 -13.74 -21.68 -7.48
C HIS A 510 -12.55 -22.23 -8.26
N LEU A 511 -11.63 -22.86 -7.52
CA LEU A 511 -10.49 -23.57 -8.04
C LEU A 511 -10.83 -25.05 -8.18
N PRO A 512 -10.65 -25.66 -9.37
CA PRO A 512 -10.89 -27.08 -9.54
C PRO A 512 -9.78 -27.91 -8.89
N ARG A 513 -10.17 -28.95 -8.14
CA ARG A 513 -9.24 -29.92 -7.53
C ARG A 513 -9.60 -31.34 -7.95
N LEU A 514 -8.61 -32.16 -8.27
CA LEU A 514 -8.84 -33.56 -8.61
C LEU A 514 -9.38 -34.33 -7.40
N TYR A 515 -10.61 -34.83 -7.50
CA TYR A 515 -11.19 -35.68 -6.48
C TYR A 515 -10.79 -37.14 -6.69
N ARG A 516 -9.59 -37.48 -6.22
CA ARG A 516 -8.98 -38.81 -6.42
C ARG A 516 -9.86 -39.96 -5.92
N ASN A 517 -10.43 -39.83 -4.72
CA ASN A 517 -11.22 -40.90 -4.12
C ASN A 517 -12.49 -41.25 -4.91
N ALA A 518 -13.03 -40.30 -5.67
CA ALA A 518 -14.19 -40.49 -6.56
C ALA A 518 -13.78 -40.80 -8.02
N SER A 519 -12.52 -40.58 -8.40
CA SER A 519 -12.00 -40.84 -9.74
C SER A 519 -11.73 -42.33 -9.97
N ARG A 520 -11.97 -42.84 -11.17
CA ARG A 520 -11.80 -44.27 -11.50
C ARG A 520 -11.20 -44.45 -12.88
N PHE A 521 -10.04 -45.10 -12.94
CA PHE A 521 -9.35 -45.45 -14.18
C PHE A 521 -9.25 -46.97 -14.28
N LEU A 522 -9.71 -47.52 -15.40
CA LEU A 522 -9.61 -48.94 -15.71
C LEU A 522 -8.58 -49.13 -16.83
N PHE A 523 -7.54 -49.91 -16.57
CA PHE A 523 -6.46 -50.11 -17.53
C PHE A 523 -6.69 -51.40 -18.31
N TYR A 524 -6.48 -51.35 -19.62
CA TYR A 524 -6.58 -52.53 -20.49
C TYR A 524 -5.23 -52.84 -21.12
N LYS A 525 -4.76 -54.08 -20.95
CA LYS A 525 -3.62 -54.64 -21.69
C LYS A 525 -4.12 -55.78 -22.55
N ASN A 526 -4.01 -55.65 -23.87
CA ASN A 526 -4.53 -56.63 -24.84
C ASN A 526 -6.01 -56.98 -24.59
N GLY A 527 -6.83 -55.99 -24.21
CA GLY A 527 -8.26 -56.16 -23.91
C GLY A 527 -8.59 -56.77 -22.54
N LEU A 528 -7.60 -57.06 -21.68
CA LEU A 528 -7.82 -57.55 -20.32
C LEU A 528 -7.74 -56.39 -19.29
N PRO A 529 -8.69 -56.28 -18.35
CA PRO A 529 -8.69 -55.20 -17.36
C PRO A 529 -7.70 -55.46 -16.21
N PHE A 530 -6.97 -54.42 -15.81
CA PHE A 530 -6.04 -54.39 -14.69
C PHE A 530 -6.36 -53.20 -13.78
N LEU A 531 -6.13 -53.39 -12.48
CA LEU A 531 -6.24 -52.34 -11.47
C LEU A 531 -4.84 -52.03 -10.92
N PRO A 532 -4.44 -50.76 -10.85
CA PRO A 532 -3.14 -50.40 -10.33
C PRO A 532 -3.11 -50.53 -8.80
N ARG A 533 -1.92 -50.77 -8.27
CA ARG A 533 -1.64 -50.65 -6.84
C ARG A 533 -1.57 -49.18 -6.42
N MET A 534 -2.56 -48.75 -5.64
CA MET A 534 -2.73 -47.34 -5.30
C MET A 534 -1.62 -46.79 -4.38
N ASP A 535 -1.04 -47.62 -3.53
CA ASP A 535 0.07 -47.24 -2.65
C ASP A 535 1.32 -46.83 -3.44
N GLU A 536 1.68 -47.61 -4.46
CA GLU A 536 2.83 -47.36 -5.33
C GLU A 536 2.59 -46.19 -6.30
N ALA A 537 1.39 -46.10 -6.86
CA ALA A 537 1.01 -44.95 -7.70
C ALA A 537 1.04 -43.62 -6.92
N LEU A 538 0.62 -43.61 -5.64
CA LEU A 538 0.67 -42.42 -4.78
C LEU A 538 2.10 -42.02 -4.40
N ALA A 539 2.98 -42.99 -4.13
CA ALA A 539 4.39 -42.72 -3.88
C ALA A 539 5.05 -42.08 -5.11
N THR A 540 4.78 -42.63 -6.30
CA THR A 540 5.28 -42.11 -7.57
C THR A 540 4.73 -40.71 -7.88
N LEU A 541 3.44 -40.47 -7.62
CA LEU A 541 2.85 -39.14 -7.77
C LEU A 541 3.53 -38.09 -6.87
N THR A 542 3.89 -38.48 -5.64
CA THR A 542 4.62 -37.60 -4.71
C THR A 542 5.99 -37.21 -5.28
N GLN A 543 6.69 -38.16 -5.91
CA GLN A 543 7.96 -37.89 -6.59
C GLN A 543 7.76 -36.92 -7.77
N LEU A 544 6.80 -37.18 -8.65
CA LEU A 544 6.52 -36.31 -9.83
C LEU A 544 6.19 -34.87 -9.42
N ARG A 545 5.43 -34.70 -8.33
CA ARG A 545 5.15 -33.36 -7.76
C ARG A 545 6.43 -32.68 -7.30
N GLY A 546 7.31 -33.38 -6.58
CA GLY A 546 8.58 -32.84 -6.10
C GLY A 546 9.54 -32.45 -7.23
N GLU A 547 9.52 -33.17 -8.35
CA GLU A 547 10.32 -32.83 -9.55
C GLU A 547 9.78 -31.60 -10.29
N ALA A 548 8.44 -31.44 -10.31
CA ALA A 548 7.77 -30.32 -10.97
C ALA A 548 7.74 -29.03 -10.13
N GLU A 549 7.76 -29.15 -8.81
CA GLU A 549 7.77 -28.01 -7.90
C GLU A 549 9.11 -27.26 -7.98
N ARG A 550 9.10 -26.13 -8.70
CA ARG A 550 10.17 -25.13 -8.59
C ARG A 550 9.96 -24.32 -7.32
N MET A 551 10.55 -24.81 -6.23
CA MET A 551 10.47 -24.18 -4.92
C MET A 551 10.98 -22.73 -4.93
N ARG A 552 10.38 -21.91 -4.09
CA ARG A 552 10.85 -20.57 -3.70
C ARG A 552 12.36 -20.60 -3.41
N VAL A 553 13.14 -19.81 -4.15
CA VAL A 553 14.60 -19.84 -4.02
C VAL A 553 15.04 -18.92 -2.89
N LYS A 554 15.16 -19.49 -1.69
CA LYS A 554 15.61 -18.74 -0.51
C LYS A 554 17.11 -18.46 -0.62
N ASN A 555 17.50 -17.21 -0.34
CA ASN A 555 18.89 -16.74 -0.29
C ASN A 555 19.63 -16.64 -1.65
N ALA A 556 18.94 -16.71 -2.78
CA ALA A 556 19.56 -16.36 -4.06
C ALA A 556 19.82 -14.84 -4.15
N PRO A 557 20.90 -14.40 -4.84
CA PRO A 557 21.08 -12.99 -5.15
C PRO A 557 19.92 -12.49 -6.02
N ASN A 558 19.18 -11.52 -5.50
CA ASN A 558 18.01 -10.93 -6.18
C ASN A 558 18.28 -9.49 -6.65
N ASP A 559 19.55 -9.12 -6.79
CA ASP A 559 19.97 -7.79 -7.24
C ASP A 559 21.32 -7.85 -7.95
N LEU A 560 21.62 -6.79 -8.71
CA LEU A 560 22.90 -6.60 -9.38
C LEU A 560 23.87 -5.89 -8.41
N PRO A 561 25.05 -6.47 -8.13
CA PRO A 561 25.99 -5.88 -7.19
C PRO A 561 26.60 -4.59 -7.75
N ILE A 562 26.82 -3.60 -6.88
CA ILE A 562 27.61 -2.41 -7.20
C ILE A 562 29.09 -2.79 -7.26
N PRO A 563 29.82 -2.52 -8.35
CA PRO A 563 31.25 -2.86 -8.43
C PRO A 563 32.09 -2.09 -7.42
N ALA A 564 32.68 -2.77 -6.45
CA ALA A 564 33.65 -2.18 -5.54
C ALA A 564 34.99 -1.89 -6.25
N GLY A 565 35.60 -0.75 -5.94
CA GLY A 565 36.93 -0.38 -6.41
C GLY A 565 37.99 -0.47 -5.32
N ASN A 566 39.26 -0.29 -5.72
CA ASN A 566 40.40 -0.19 -4.83
C ASN A 566 40.88 1.25 -4.76
N TYR A 567 40.98 1.80 -3.55
CA TYR A 567 41.48 3.17 -3.39
C TYR A 567 42.92 3.30 -3.91
N ARG A 568 43.12 4.35 -4.70
CA ARG A 568 44.42 4.84 -5.17
C ARG A 568 44.45 6.32 -4.89
N ASP A 569 45.57 6.84 -4.37
CA ASP A 569 45.73 8.27 -4.07
C ASP A 569 46.07 9.06 -5.34
N PRO A 570 45.12 9.80 -5.95
CA PRO A 570 45.39 10.55 -7.17
C PRO A 570 46.10 11.88 -6.88
N ALA A 571 45.99 12.42 -5.65
CA ALA A 571 46.54 13.71 -5.24
C ALA A 571 48.04 13.67 -4.95
N ALA A 572 48.62 12.47 -4.74
CA ALA A 572 50.04 12.29 -4.48
C ALA A 572 50.92 12.97 -5.56
N TYR A 573 51.60 14.06 -5.20
CA TYR A 573 52.35 14.88 -6.14
C TYR A 573 53.87 14.70 -6.01
N PHE A 574 54.56 14.58 -7.14
CA PHE A 574 56.03 14.61 -7.21
C PHE A 574 56.49 15.88 -7.96
N PRO A 575 57.24 16.79 -7.31
CA PRO A 575 57.60 18.06 -7.92
C PRO A 575 58.44 17.94 -9.20
N VAL A 576 58.08 18.71 -10.23
CA VAL A 576 58.79 18.72 -11.52
C VAL A 576 60.23 19.19 -11.35
N GLN A 577 60.48 20.11 -10.43
CA GLN A 577 61.82 20.59 -10.05
C GLN A 577 62.80 19.47 -9.69
N TYR A 578 62.32 18.34 -9.19
CA TYR A 578 63.16 17.22 -8.79
C TYR A 578 63.54 16.31 -9.95
N SER A 579 62.91 16.46 -11.11
CA SER A 579 63.24 15.76 -12.36
C SER A 579 64.36 16.45 -13.14
N PHE A 580 64.79 17.65 -12.74
CA PHE A 580 65.86 18.37 -13.42
C PHE A 580 67.26 17.85 -13.05
N PRO A 581 68.23 17.94 -13.98
CA PRO A 581 69.62 17.60 -13.69
C PRO A 581 70.21 18.40 -12.52
N LEU A 582 71.11 17.75 -11.75
CA LEU A 582 71.78 18.32 -10.57
C LEU A 582 72.46 19.67 -10.83
N THR A 583 72.90 19.92 -12.07
CA THR A 583 73.54 21.18 -12.48
C THR A 583 72.64 22.40 -12.25
N TYR A 584 71.31 22.26 -12.34
CA TYR A 584 70.35 23.35 -12.09
C TYR A 584 70.26 23.72 -10.60
N GLY A 585 70.57 22.79 -9.69
CA GLY A 585 70.61 23.04 -8.24
C GLY A 585 69.25 23.33 -7.59
N ILE A 586 68.17 22.86 -8.22
CA ILE A 586 66.77 23.04 -7.77
C ILE A 586 66.14 21.76 -7.20
N GLY A 587 66.79 20.62 -7.44
CA GLY A 587 66.41 19.28 -6.97
C GLY A 587 66.66 19.04 -5.48
N VAL A 588 66.42 17.81 -5.04
CA VAL A 588 66.54 17.38 -3.62
C VAL A 588 67.95 17.60 -3.05
N ASP A 589 69.00 17.38 -3.85
CA ASP A 589 70.39 17.49 -3.40
C ASP A 589 70.91 18.94 -3.25
N GLN A 590 70.09 19.93 -3.62
CA GLN A 590 70.36 21.38 -3.59
C GLN A 590 71.73 21.78 -4.19
N LEU A 591 72.12 23.05 -4.00
CA LEU A 591 73.44 23.54 -4.35
C LEU A 591 74.46 23.22 -3.24
N PRO A 592 75.72 22.95 -3.58
CA PRO A 592 76.81 22.80 -2.61
C PRO A 592 76.90 23.97 -1.63
N ALA A 593 77.30 23.70 -0.38
CA ALA A 593 77.38 24.72 0.67
C ALA A 593 78.33 25.89 0.33
N ASN A 594 79.31 25.69 -0.56
CA ASN A 594 80.23 26.73 -1.05
C ASN A 594 79.69 27.54 -2.25
N ALA A 595 78.46 27.29 -2.73
CA ALA A 595 77.86 28.04 -3.82
C ALA A 595 77.69 29.53 -3.46
N ASN A 596 78.10 30.40 -4.38
CA ASN A 596 78.03 31.86 -4.18
C ASN A 596 76.58 32.38 -4.13
N ALA A 597 76.40 33.58 -3.56
CA ALA A 597 75.08 34.19 -3.38
C ALA A 597 74.32 34.38 -4.71
N LYS A 598 75.03 34.73 -5.80
CA LYS A 598 74.43 34.87 -7.14
C LYS A 598 73.85 33.55 -7.65
N ARG A 599 74.57 32.43 -7.49
CA ARG A 599 74.13 31.11 -7.93
C ARG A 599 72.93 30.62 -7.12
N ARG A 600 72.93 30.87 -5.81
CA ARG A 600 71.77 30.61 -4.94
C ARG A 600 70.55 31.43 -5.37
N ALA A 601 70.73 32.72 -5.68
CA ALA A 601 69.65 33.57 -6.18
C ALA A 601 69.11 33.13 -7.55
N GLN A 602 69.99 32.70 -8.47
CA GLN A 602 69.58 32.15 -9.78
C GLN A 602 68.77 30.86 -9.64
N ALA A 603 69.20 29.94 -8.77
CA ALA A 603 68.44 28.73 -8.49
C ALA A 603 67.06 29.09 -7.92
N LYS A 604 66.98 29.99 -6.93
CA LYS A 604 65.71 30.49 -6.38
C LYS A 604 64.81 31.14 -7.44
N GLN A 605 65.37 31.96 -8.33
CA GLN A 605 64.62 32.56 -9.42
C GLN A 605 64.01 31.50 -10.34
N PHE A 606 64.76 30.45 -10.64
CA PHE A 606 64.26 29.35 -11.48
C PHE A 606 63.20 28.51 -10.76
N LYS A 607 63.39 28.21 -9.46
CA LYS A 607 62.33 27.59 -8.64
C LYS A 607 61.06 28.42 -8.66
N GLY A 608 61.17 29.74 -8.43
CA GLY A 608 60.04 30.67 -8.51
C GLY A 608 59.34 30.69 -9.86
N TYR A 609 60.09 30.57 -10.97
CA TYR A 609 59.50 30.43 -12.31
C TYR A 609 58.70 29.13 -12.47
N LEU A 610 59.22 28.00 -11.95
CA LEU A 610 58.56 26.70 -12.05
C LEU A 610 57.32 26.58 -11.16
N MET A 611 57.23 27.34 -10.06
CA MET A 611 56.10 27.27 -9.11
C MET A 611 54.72 27.41 -9.76
N VAL A 612 54.58 28.20 -10.83
CA VAL A 612 53.30 28.34 -11.54
C VAL A 612 52.88 27.02 -12.18
N PHE A 613 53.82 26.30 -12.80
CA PHE A 613 53.55 25.01 -13.41
C PHE A 613 53.36 23.91 -12.36
N GLU A 614 54.11 23.97 -11.27
CA GLU A 614 53.95 23.04 -10.13
C GLU A 614 52.53 23.12 -9.57
N GLN A 615 52.04 24.34 -9.31
CA GLN A 615 50.69 24.54 -8.80
C GLN A 615 49.62 24.05 -9.79
N LEU A 616 49.74 24.36 -11.08
CA LEU A 616 48.77 23.90 -12.09
C LEU A 616 48.68 22.38 -12.19
N LEU A 617 49.81 21.68 -12.14
CA LEU A 617 49.86 20.22 -12.20
C LEU A 617 49.33 19.59 -10.92
N ALA A 618 49.71 20.13 -9.76
CA ALA A 618 49.23 19.65 -8.47
C ALA A 618 47.71 19.87 -8.32
N ASP A 619 47.19 21.06 -8.70
CA ASP A 619 45.75 21.35 -8.70
C ASP A 619 44.98 20.42 -9.65
N ALA A 620 45.54 20.04 -10.79
CA ALA A 620 44.91 19.10 -11.71
C ALA A 620 44.76 17.69 -11.10
N LEU A 621 45.77 17.23 -10.35
CA LEU A 621 45.72 15.97 -9.60
C LEU A 621 44.76 16.04 -8.40
N GLU A 622 44.75 17.17 -7.70
CA GLU A 622 43.79 17.43 -6.61
C GLU A 622 42.35 17.41 -7.14
N GLN A 623 42.11 18.07 -8.29
CA GLN A 623 40.81 18.05 -8.95
C GLN A 623 40.38 16.63 -9.34
N LEU A 624 41.33 15.80 -9.81
CA LEU A 624 41.08 14.39 -10.11
C LEU A 624 40.74 13.60 -8.84
N ALA A 625 41.46 13.83 -7.74
CA ALA A 625 41.22 13.19 -6.45
C ALA A 625 39.83 13.49 -5.88
N HIS A 626 39.30 14.68 -6.13
CA HIS A 626 37.97 15.10 -5.70
C HIS A 626 36.86 14.89 -6.75
N THR A 627 37.09 14.06 -7.77
CA THR A 627 36.08 13.75 -8.81
C THR A 627 34.79 13.20 -8.19
N ALA A 628 34.90 12.36 -7.16
CA ALA A 628 33.75 11.81 -6.43
C ALA A 628 32.90 12.90 -5.77
N ASP A 629 33.52 13.92 -5.19
CA ASP A 629 32.82 14.98 -4.44
C ASP A 629 31.93 15.83 -5.35
N LEU A 630 32.31 15.97 -6.62
CA LEU A 630 31.53 16.72 -7.61
C LEU A 630 30.13 16.14 -7.81
N PHE A 631 29.99 14.81 -7.77
CA PHE A 631 28.72 14.09 -7.95
C PHE A 631 28.12 13.58 -6.63
N SER A 632 28.80 13.83 -5.51
CA SER A 632 28.38 13.36 -4.20
C SER A 632 27.06 14.00 -3.75
N LEU A 633 26.29 13.27 -2.94
CA LEU A 633 25.13 13.76 -2.20
C LEU A 633 25.49 14.35 -0.82
N ASP A 634 26.78 14.49 -0.50
CA ASP A 634 27.21 15.06 0.78
C ASP A 634 26.98 16.59 0.81
N PRO A 635 26.17 17.12 1.74
CA PRO A 635 25.95 18.56 1.91
C PRO A 635 27.18 19.31 2.48
N LEU A 636 28.20 18.59 2.95
CA LEU A 636 29.45 19.15 3.46
C LEU A 636 30.39 19.61 2.34
N VAL A 637 30.16 19.21 1.08
CA VAL A 637 30.94 19.69 -0.07
C VAL A 637 30.71 21.20 -0.25
N LYS A 638 31.75 22.01 -0.03
CA LYS A 638 31.69 23.48 -0.12
C LYS A 638 32.41 24.08 -1.33
N ARG A 639 33.03 23.25 -2.18
CA ARG A 639 33.81 23.68 -3.35
C ARG A 639 33.63 22.71 -4.51
N THR A 640 33.84 23.19 -5.74
CA THR A 640 33.92 22.34 -6.95
C THR A 640 35.24 22.48 -7.70
N TYR A 641 36.07 23.46 -7.33
CA TYR A 641 37.48 23.51 -7.70
C TYR A 641 38.35 23.26 -6.48
N PHE A 642 39.32 22.37 -6.64
CA PHE A 642 40.20 21.94 -5.55
C PHE A 642 41.64 22.37 -5.84
N ALA A 643 42.33 22.80 -4.79
CA ALA A 643 43.68 23.33 -4.86
C ALA A 643 44.62 22.47 -4.03
N ALA A 644 45.75 22.09 -4.59
CA ALA A 644 46.78 21.36 -3.85
C ALA A 644 47.57 22.30 -2.96
N HIS A 645 47.75 21.93 -1.68
CA HIS A 645 48.59 22.70 -0.77
C HIS A 645 50.08 22.36 -0.94
N LEU A 646 50.80 23.17 -1.73
CA LEU A 646 52.26 23.07 -1.81
C LEU A 646 52.91 23.60 -0.51
N SER A 647 53.91 22.89 0.00
CA SER A 647 54.54 23.20 1.29
C SER A 647 56.03 22.92 1.30
N GLU A 648 56.72 23.41 2.34
CA GLU A 648 58.15 23.15 2.59
C GLU A 648 58.48 21.65 2.67
N ALA A 649 57.53 20.82 3.13
CA ALA A 649 57.70 19.37 3.20
C ALA A 649 57.75 18.72 1.81
N LEU A 650 57.04 19.30 0.84
CA LEU A 650 56.95 18.80 -0.53
C LEU A 650 58.05 19.40 -1.42
N ILE A 651 58.20 20.73 -1.35
CA ILE A 651 59.17 21.51 -2.12
C ILE A 651 60.12 22.22 -1.13
N GLN A 652 61.38 21.77 -1.07
CA GLN A 652 62.38 22.39 -0.20
C GLN A 652 62.60 23.87 -0.56
N GLY A 653 62.58 24.77 0.41
CA GLY A 653 62.68 26.23 0.22
C GLY A 653 61.39 26.91 -0.23
N TYR A 654 60.24 26.24 -0.18
CA TYR A 654 58.93 26.81 -0.53
C TYR A 654 58.59 28.07 0.28
N ASN A 655 58.86 28.06 1.59
CA ASN A 655 58.54 29.19 2.48
C ASN A 655 59.31 30.47 2.14
N GLU A 656 60.41 30.36 1.40
CA GLU A 656 61.19 31.50 0.91
C GLU A 656 60.68 32.03 -0.45
N LEU A 657 59.87 31.23 -1.16
CA LEU A 657 59.38 31.50 -2.51
C LEU A 657 57.93 31.97 -2.53
N SER A 658 57.10 31.51 -1.61
CA SER A 658 55.66 31.80 -1.55
C SER A 658 55.20 32.04 -0.12
N THR A 659 54.24 32.94 0.03
CA THR A 659 53.49 33.18 1.28
C THR A 659 51.99 32.91 1.11
N ILE A 660 51.59 32.33 -0.03
CA ILE A 660 50.19 32.05 -0.33
C ILE A 660 49.73 30.91 0.58
N THR A 661 48.63 31.15 1.29
CA THR A 661 47.98 30.13 2.12
C THR A 661 46.95 29.35 1.30
N GLN A 662 46.61 28.14 1.73
CA GLN A 662 45.55 27.33 1.13
C GLN A 662 44.25 28.12 0.96
N ALA A 663 43.80 28.81 2.01
CA ALA A 663 42.57 29.60 1.97
C ALA A 663 42.62 30.74 0.94
N THR A 664 43.79 31.36 0.75
CA THR A 664 43.98 32.38 -0.29
C THR A 664 43.92 31.79 -1.69
N LEU A 665 44.58 30.65 -1.92
CA LEU A 665 44.58 29.96 -3.21
C LEU A 665 43.17 29.50 -3.58
N GLU A 666 42.48 28.86 -2.64
CA GLU A 666 41.11 28.40 -2.81
C GLU A 666 40.14 29.56 -3.10
N ALA A 667 40.31 30.72 -2.47
CA ALA A 667 39.50 31.92 -2.76
C ALA A 667 39.80 32.55 -4.13
N LEU A 668 40.99 32.31 -4.69
CA LEU A 668 41.34 32.73 -6.05
C LEU A 668 40.73 31.81 -7.11
N LEU A 669 40.66 30.51 -6.83
CA LEU A 669 40.13 29.50 -7.76
C LEU A 669 38.62 29.55 -7.90
N GLU A 670 37.90 29.70 -6.78
CA GLU A 670 36.44 29.65 -6.80
C GLU A 670 35.85 30.66 -5.82
N LYS A 671 34.95 31.50 -6.35
CA LYS A 671 34.10 32.37 -5.55
C LYS A 671 32.78 31.67 -5.26
N GLU A 672 32.13 32.06 -4.17
CA GLU A 672 30.87 31.46 -3.73
C GLU A 672 29.77 31.41 -4.83
N PRO A 673 29.51 32.48 -5.62
CA PRO A 673 28.50 32.40 -6.69
C PRO A 673 28.86 31.41 -7.81
N GLU A 674 30.15 31.16 -8.04
CA GLU A 674 30.63 30.19 -9.01
C GLU A 674 30.44 28.76 -8.49
N PHE A 675 30.79 28.53 -7.22
CA PHE A 675 30.51 27.28 -6.52
C PHE A 675 29.03 26.91 -6.61
N LEU A 676 28.15 27.84 -6.21
CA LEU A 676 26.71 27.60 -6.17
C LEU A 676 26.16 27.22 -7.56
N LYS A 677 26.61 27.90 -8.62
CA LYS A 677 26.21 27.59 -10.01
C LYS A 677 26.77 26.24 -10.48
N ARG A 678 28.06 25.96 -10.23
CA ARG A 678 28.70 24.71 -10.65
C ARG A 678 28.10 23.50 -9.93
N ARG A 679 27.92 23.59 -8.62
CA ARG A 679 27.36 22.52 -7.79
C ARG A 679 25.94 22.17 -8.20
N ASN A 680 25.09 23.18 -8.43
CA ASN A 680 23.74 22.96 -8.94
C ASN A 680 23.74 22.20 -10.28
N ARG A 681 24.64 22.55 -11.21
CA ARG A 681 24.75 21.86 -12.51
C ARG A 681 25.17 20.40 -12.39
N PHE A 682 26.04 20.05 -11.43
CA PHE A 682 26.36 18.64 -11.16
C PHE A 682 25.16 17.88 -10.62
N LEU A 683 24.42 18.47 -9.67
CA LEU A 683 23.20 17.86 -9.13
C LEU A 683 22.09 17.75 -10.20
N ASP A 684 21.96 18.73 -11.10
CA ASP A 684 21.05 18.67 -12.24
C ASP A 684 21.40 17.50 -13.18
N HIS A 685 22.69 17.25 -13.40
CA HIS A 685 23.13 16.09 -14.18
C HIS A 685 22.73 14.76 -13.52
N VAL A 686 22.84 14.67 -12.20
CA VAL A 686 22.39 13.48 -11.45
C VAL A 686 20.86 13.33 -11.53
N LEU A 687 20.11 14.40 -11.30
CA LEU A 687 18.64 14.41 -11.40
C LEU A 687 18.14 14.02 -12.78
N ALA A 688 18.82 14.46 -13.85
CA ALA A 688 18.44 14.17 -15.22
C ALA A 688 18.43 12.67 -15.53
N ARG A 689 19.25 11.85 -14.84
CA ARG A 689 19.24 10.38 -14.98
C ARG A 689 17.91 9.76 -14.54
N PHE A 690 17.19 10.44 -13.66
CA PHE A 690 15.93 10.02 -13.07
C PHE A 690 14.72 10.77 -13.67
N GLY A 691 14.95 11.57 -14.72
CA GLY A 691 13.90 12.38 -15.37
C GLY A 691 13.38 13.55 -14.52
N GLY A 692 14.07 13.94 -13.44
CA GLY A 692 13.67 15.05 -12.59
C GLY A 692 14.14 16.42 -13.09
N GLU A 693 13.33 17.46 -12.90
CA GLU A 693 13.64 18.84 -13.29
C GLU A 693 13.18 19.86 -12.23
N TYR A 694 14.07 20.80 -11.85
CA TYR A 694 13.79 21.86 -10.87
C TYR A 694 13.76 23.28 -11.49
N ARG A 695 13.65 23.40 -12.82
CA ARG A 695 13.82 24.69 -13.51
C ARG A 695 12.81 25.76 -13.08
N GLU A 696 11.53 25.41 -13.02
CA GLU A 696 10.48 26.37 -12.66
C GLU A 696 10.60 26.79 -11.19
N PHE A 697 10.80 25.84 -10.27
CA PHE A 697 11.04 26.12 -8.86
C PHE A 697 12.26 27.02 -8.65
N THR A 698 13.34 26.79 -9.41
CA THR A 698 14.55 27.62 -9.36
C THR A 698 14.22 29.07 -9.68
N LEU A 699 13.48 29.33 -10.78
CA LEU A 699 13.10 30.69 -11.17
C LEU A 699 12.24 31.39 -10.13
N LEU A 700 11.35 30.65 -9.47
CA LEU A 700 10.49 31.19 -8.40
C LEU A 700 11.30 31.56 -7.16
N LEU A 701 12.18 30.67 -6.70
CA LEU A 701 13.06 30.93 -5.56
C LEU A 701 14.00 32.12 -5.82
N GLU A 702 14.59 32.22 -7.02
CA GLU A 702 15.46 33.34 -7.39
C GLU A 702 14.72 34.68 -7.30
N LYS A 703 13.43 34.71 -7.69
CA LYS A 703 12.59 35.91 -7.59
C LYS A 703 12.24 36.27 -6.14
N LEU A 704 12.00 35.26 -5.29
CA LEU A 704 11.57 35.43 -3.90
C LEU A 704 12.69 35.90 -2.97
N GLN A 705 13.85 35.25 -3.01
CA GLN A 705 14.93 35.41 -2.03
C GLN A 705 16.21 36.02 -2.60
N GLY A 706 16.24 36.23 -3.93
CA GLY A 706 17.44 36.63 -4.67
C GLY A 706 18.28 35.42 -5.09
N GLN A 707 19.00 35.58 -6.21
CA GLN A 707 19.67 34.47 -6.90
C GLN A 707 20.64 33.68 -6.02
N GLN A 708 21.45 34.33 -5.18
CA GLN A 708 22.47 33.63 -4.41
C GLN A 708 21.87 32.77 -3.27
N VAL A 709 20.87 33.29 -2.55
CA VAL A 709 20.18 32.56 -1.48
C VAL A 709 19.41 31.37 -2.05
N ALA A 710 18.71 31.59 -3.17
CA ALA A 710 17.99 30.55 -3.90
C ALA A 710 18.90 29.40 -4.33
N LEU A 711 20.06 29.69 -4.94
CA LEU A 711 21.00 28.67 -5.38
C LEU A 711 21.60 27.86 -4.22
N GLY A 712 21.74 28.47 -3.04
CA GLY A 712 22.18 27.78 -1.82
C GLY A 712 21.14 26.79 -1.31
N ALA A 713 19.88 27.23 -1.18
CA ALA A 713 18.76 26.37 -0.77
C ALA A 713 18.55 25.19 -1.73
N LEU A 714 18.58 25.45 -3.04
CA LEU A 714 18.40 24.43 -4.09
C LEU A 714 19.37 23.25 -4.00
N ILE A 715 20.60 23.47 -3.52
CA ILE A 715 21.57 22.37 -3.35
C ILE A 715 21.04 21.37 -2.32
N GLY A 716 20.52 21.86 -1.18
CA GLY A 716 19.93 21.01 -0.14
C GLY A 716 18.68 20.28 -0.66
N ASP A 717 17.77 21.01 -1.30
CA ASP A 717 16.52 20.45 -1.83
C ASP A 717 16.77 19.32 -2.84
N LYS A 718 17.73 19.52 -3.76
CA LYS A 718 18.10 18.53 -4.76
C LYS A 718 18.75 17.29 -4.11
N ILE A 719 19.65 17.48 -3.15
CA ILE A 719 20.27 16.38 -2.40
C ILE A 719 19.20 15.56 -1.68
N ASP A 720 18.29 16.22 -0.96
CA ASP A 720 17.21 15.57 -0.23
C ASP A 720 16.28 14.78 -1.15
N PHE A 721 15.92 15.35 -2.31
CA PHE A 721 15.09 14.67 -3.30
C PHE A 721 15.79 13.46 -3.93
N ILE A 722 17.04 13.60 -4.38
CA ILE A 722 17.81 12.48 -4.97
C ILE A 722 17.96 11.36 -3.94
N THR A 723 18.33 11.70 -2.70
CA THR A 723 18.51 10.73 -1.61
C THR A 723 17.22 9.97 -1.31
N ALA A 724 16.07 10.64 -1.35
CA ALA A 724 14.77 10.01 -1.14
C ALA A 724 14.21 9.30 -2.38
N TYR A 725 14.80 9.51 -3.57
CA TYR A 725 14.23 9.12 -4.87
C TYR A 725 13.82 7.64 -4.96
N PRO A 726 14.63 6.65 -4.54
CA PRO A 726 14.25 5.24 -4.63
C PRO A 726 12.91 4.95 -3.95
N VAL A 727 12.69 5.54 -2.77
CA VAL A 727 11.45 5.36 -1.99
C VAL A 727 10.30 6.14 -2.63
N VAL A 728 10.47 7.43 -2.91
CA VAL A 728 9.38 8.27 -3.42
C VAL A 728 9.01 7.98 -4.88
N SER A 729 9.87 7.29 -5.62
CA SER A 729 9.58 6.79 -6.97
C SER A 729 8.83 5.47 -6.91
N ARG A 730 9.37 4.47 -6.18
CA ARG A 730 8.77 3.14 -6.02
C ARG A 730 7.37 3.22 -5.40
N ASP A 731 7.25 3.98 -4.32
CA ASP A 731 6.04 4.00 -3.50
C ASP A 731 5.07 5.12 -3.91
N ARG A 732 5.24 5.75 -5.08
CA ARG A 732 4.51 6.97 -5.48
C ARG A 732 3.00 6.94 -5.24
N ALA A 733 2.35 5.84 -5.57
CA ALA A 733 0.91 5.67 -5.42
C ALA A 733 0.49 4.88 -4.16
N LYS A 734 1.45 4.54 -3.30
CA LYS A 734 1.20 3.82 -2.05
C LYS A 734 0.49 4.74 -1.05
N ALA A 735 -0.64 4.25 -0.55
CA ALA A 735 -1.37 4.87 0.54
C ALA A 735 -0.83 4.43 1.90
N PHE A 736 -1.35 5.03 2.96
CA PHE A 736 -1.03 4.58 4.32
C PHE A 736 -1.74 3.26 4.66
N ASN A 737 -1.16 2.50 5.59
CA ASN A 737 -1.79 1.34 6.17
C ASN A 737 -2.85 1.78 7.19
N ARG A 738 -4.13 1.57 6.90
CA ARG A 738 -5.23 1.97 7.79
C ARG A 738 -5.20 1.32 9.17
N GLU A 739 -4.59 0.14 9.32
CA GLU A 739 -4.47 -0.55 10.61
C GLU A 739 -3.50 0.14 11.57
N LEU A 740 -2.67 1.07 11.05
CA LEU A 740 -1.70 1.86 11.81
C LEU A 740 -2.07 3.34 11.78
N ALA A 741 -3.35 3.65 12.04
CA ALA A 741 -3.92 4.98 11.98
C ALA A 741 -3.04 6.06 12.65
N CYS A 742 -2.64 7.07 11.87
CA CYS A 742 -1.81 8.19 12.30
C CYS A 742 -0.50 7.82 13.04
N ALA A 743 0.02 6.61 12.84
CA ALA A 743 1.30 6.20 13.38
C ALA A 743 2.47 6.95 12.70
N PRO A 744 3.53 7.32 13.43
CA PRO A 744 4.70 7.97 12.83
C PRO A 744 5.31 7.14 11.69
N GLY A 745 5.48 7.75 10.51
CA GLY A 745 6.04 7.09 9.33
C GLY A 745 5.03 6.29 8.50
N ASN A 746 3.75 6.24 8.91
CA ASN A 746 2.66 5.64 8.14
C ASN A 746 1.88 6.69 7.35
N ASP A 747 2.58 7.39 6.47
CA ASP A 747 2.00 8.43 5.61
C ASP A 747 1.96 7.96 4.15
N PRO A 748 0.98 8.41 3.34
CA PRO A 748 1.05 8.28 1.90
C PRO A 748 2.37 8.84 1.35
N ALA A 749 3.06 8.07 0.52
CA ALA A 749 4.38 8.46 0.01
C ALA A 749 4.32 9.75 -0.83
N ILE A 750 3.15 10.03 -1.44
CA ILE A 750 2.89 11.23 -2.21
C ILE A 750 3.10 12.52 -1.40
N LYS A 751 2.82 12.51 -0.07
CA LYS A 751 3.04 13.67 0.81
C LYS A 751 4.52 14.05 0.84
N ARG A 752 5.38 13.07 1.08
CA ARG A 752 6.85 13.26 1.11
C ARG A 752 7.36 13.69 -0.26
N ARG A 753 6.83 13.13 -1.34
CA ARG A 753 7.22 13.51 -2.70
C ARG A 753 6.86 14.96 -3.02
N ILE A 754 5.63 15.39 -2.74
CA ILE A 754 5.19 16.78 -2.93
C ILE A 754 6.07 17.72 -2.10
N ALA A 755 6.28 17.42 -0.82
CA ALA A 755 7.11 18.22 0.09
C ALA A 755 8.54 18.45 -0.46
N LEU A 756 9.18 17.41 -0.99
CA LEU A 756 10.53 17.50 -1.57
C LEU A 756 10.57 18.26 -2.91
N LEU A 757 9.53 18.15 -3.74
CA LEU A 757 9.42 18.91 -5.00
C LEU A 757 9.13 20.41 -4.78
N LEU A 758 8.56 20.75 -3.63
CA LEU A 758 8.34 22.13 -3.19
C LEU A 758 9.49 22.69 -2.34
N GLY A 759 10.57 21.92 -2.14
CA GLY A 759 11.75 22.34 -1.37
C GLY A 759 11.48 22.59 0.12
N LYS A 760 10.48 21.91 0.69
CA LYS A 760 10.11 22.05 2.12
C LYS A 760 9.81 20.69 2.71
N LYS A 761 10.82 20.05 3.29
CA LYS A 761 10.69 18.72 3.88
C LYS A 761 9.66 18.70 5.01
N GLU A 762 9.59 19.72 5.84
CA GLU A 762 8.65 19.81 6.98
C GLU A 762 7.18 19.87 6.53
N LEU A 763 6.93 20.23 5.26
CA LEU A 763 5.58 20.24 4.69
C LEU A 763 4.96 18.84 4.71
N SER A 764 5.75 17.76 4.65
CA SER A 764 5.23 16.39 4.68
C SER A 764 4.37 16.12 5.91
N ASP A 765 4.70 16.72 7.04
CA ASP A 765 4.01 16.45 8.31
C ASP A 765 2.68 17.22 8.43
N ARG A 766 2.47 18.18 7.52
CA ARG A 766 1.33 19.11 7.50
C ARG A 766 0.44 18.98 6.26
N ILE A 767 0.69 18.04 5.36
CA ILE A 767 -0.27 17.71 4.29
C ILE A 767 -1.22 16.64 4.83
N ILE A 768 -2.54 16.81 4.64
CA ILE A 768 -3.51 15.75 4.90
C ILE A 768 -4.07 15.29 3.56
N VAL A 769 -3.87 14.01 3.24
CA VAL A 769 -4.44 13.37 2.06
C VAL A 769 -5.67 12.57 2.50
N VAL A 770 -6.83 13.06 2.11
CA VAL A 770 -8.12 12.43 2.39
C VAL A 770 -8.50 11.58 1.19
N GLU A 771 -8.53 10.27 1.38
CA GLU A 771 -9.03 9.30 0.41
C GLU A 771 -10.54 9.16 0.57
N HIS A 772 -11.30 9.58 -0.44
CA HIS A 772 -12.76 9.58 -0.32
C HIS A 772 -13.31 8.14 -0.29
N LEU A 773 -12.63 7.17 -0.90
CA LEU A 773 -13.03 5.76 -0.82
C LEU A 773 -13.00 5.22 0.61
N LEU A 774 -12.17 5.79 1.50
CA LEU A 774 -12.18 5.42 2.92
C LEU A 774 -13.44 5.96 3.63
N LEU A 775 -13.95 7.12 3.21
CA LEU A 775 -15.15 7.77 3.74
C LEU A 775 -16.47 7.12 3.29
N ARG A 776 -16.41 6.12 2.40
CA ARG A 776 -17.59 5.40 1.91
C ARG A 776 -18.34 4.72 3.08
N PRO A 777 -19.66 4.52 2.96
CA PRO A 777 -20.40 3.81 3.99
C PRO A 777 -20.00 2.33 4.05
N LYS A 778 -19.58 1.85 5.23
CA LYS A 778 -19.19 0.43 5.43
C LYS A 778 -20.40 -0.47 5.70
N PHE A 779 -21.47 0.10 6.23
CA PHE A 779 -22.71 -0.58 6.55
C PHE A 779 -23.91 0.35 6.26
N PRO A 780 -25.14 -0.19 6.13
CA PRO A 780 -26.31 0.65 5.92
C PRO A 780 -26.58 1.55 7.12
N GLY A 781 -26.79 2.84 6.88
CA GLY A 781 -26.99 3.84 7.93
C GLY A 781 -25.74 4.61 8.34
N ASP A 782 -24.58 4.24 7.83
CA ASP A 782 -23.36 5.01 8.04
C ASP A 782 -23.46 6.41 7.40
N ALA A 783 -22.64 7.37 7.83
CA ALA A 783 -22.75 8.74 7.34
C ALA A 783 -22.42 8.84 5.84
N LEU A 784 -23.28 9.52 5.07
CA LEU A 784 -23.07 9.76 3.64
C LEU A 784 -22.43 11.13 3.41
N TYR A 785 -21.48 11.20 2.48
CA TYR A 785 -20.79 12.43 2.12
C TYR A 785 -21.74 13.45 1.47
N PRO A 786 -21.81 14.70 1.97
CA PRO A 786 -22.64 15.74 1.39
C PRO A 786 -22.02 16.24 0.08
N ALA A 787 -22.37 15.62 -1.03
CA ALA A 787 -21.87 16.00 -2.34
C ALA A 787 -22.45 17.37 -2.78
N CYS A 788 -21.60 18.40 -2.87
CA CYS A 788 -21.95 19.67 -3.50
C CYS A 788 -21.81 19.55 -5.01
N SER A 789 -22.89 19.76 -5.76
CA SER A 789 -22.85 19.95 -7.21
C SER A 789 -22.70 21.44 -7.52
N ASP A 790 -21.61 21.84 -8.17
CA ASP A 790 -21.45 23.21 -8.67
C ASP A 790 -22.38 23.40 -9.89
N GLY A 791 -23.55 24.02 -9.66
CA GLY A 791 -24.56 24.29 -10.68
C GLY A 791 -25.75 23.32 -10.65
N ALA A 792 -26.43 23.15 -11.80
CA ALA A 792 -27.62 22.31 -11.88
C ALA A 792 -27.25 20.82 -11.67
N CYS A 793 -27.77 20.21 -10.60
CA CYS A 793 -27.54 18.81 -10.22
C CYS A 793 -27.68 17.83 -11.41
N ARG A 794 -26.68 16.96 -11.60
CA ARG A 794 -26.65 15.93 -12.66
C ARG A 794 -26.15 14.59 -12.12
N LEU A 795 -26.85 13.49 -12.44
CA LEU A 795 -26.46 12.11 -12.10
C LEU A 795 -25.49 11.52 -13.14
N CYS A 796 -24.48 12.30 -13.54
CA CYS A 796 -23.49 11.93 -14.55
C CYS A 796 -22.05 11.95 -13.96
N GLY A 797 -21.84 11.20 -12.89
CA GLY A 797 -20.57 11.05 -12.18
C GLY A 797 -20.54 11.72 -10.79
N GLU A 798 -21.47 12.63 -10.50
CA GLU A 798 -21.56 13.30 -9.18
C GLU A 798 -22.26 12.43 -8.13
N GLU A 799 -23.05 11.45 -8.56
CA GLU A 799 -23.75 10.50 -7.68
C GLU A 799 -22.81 9.62 -6.84
N ASP A 800 -21.55 9.51 -7.25
CA ASP A 800 -20.48 8.82 -6.54
C ASP A 800 -19.39 9.81 -6.09
N PRO A 801 -19.47 10.33 -4.85
CA PRO A 801 -18.47 11.23 -4.30
C PRO A 801 -17.25 10.51 -3.71
N TYR A 802 -17.18 9.18 -3.80
CA TYR A 802 -16.15 8.37 -3.15
C TYR A 802 -15.10 7.86 -4.14
N SER A 803 -15.53 7.27 -5.25
CA SER A 803 -14.62 6.55 -6.14
C SER A 803 -13.65 7.47 -6.87
N PHE A 804 -12.37 7.12 -6.78
CA PHE A 804 -11.25 7.77 -7.45
C PHE A 804 -11.16 9.28 -7.18
N ARG A 805 -11.43 9.69 -5.92
CA ARG A 805 -11.47 11.08 -5.47
C ARG A 805 -10.60 11.28 -4.23
N LEU A 806 -9.79 12.34 -4.28
CA LEU A 806 -8.92 12.74 -3.18
C LEU A 806 -9.17 14.19 -2.81
N THR A 807 -9.07 14.52 -1.52
CA THR A 807 -8.91 15.91 -1.07
C THR A 807 -7.56 16.07 -0.38
N LEU A 808 -6.73 16.98 -0.86
CA LEU A 808 -5.49 17.38 -0.23
C LEU A 808 -5.73 18.67 0.56
N ALA A 809 -5.80 18.56 1.89
CA ALA A 809 -5.80 19.71 2.77
C ALA A 809 -4.34 20.17 2.97
N MET A 810 -4.03 21.29 2.31
CA MET A 810 -2.74 21.96 2.33
C MET A 810 -2.73 23.04 3.41
N PRO A 811 -1.59 23.26 4.08
CA PRO A 811 -1.45 24.26 5.12
C PRO A 811 -1.29 25.67 4.52
N GLY A 812 -2.39 26.44 4.51
CA GLY A 812 -2.46 27.75 3.87
C GLY A 812 -1.72 28.88 4.59
N TRP A 813 -1.35 28.69 5.86
CA TRP A 813 -0.66 29.68 6.70
C TRP A 813 0.88 29.57 6.67
N MET A 814 1.43 28.57 5.96
CA MET A 814 2.88 28.36 5.94
C MET A 814 3.56 29.13 4.82
N GLU A 815 4.61 29.88 5.16
CA GLU A 815 5.45 30.59 4.19
C GLU A 815 6.11 29.61 3.19
N PRO A 816 6.13 29.91 1.88
CA PRO A 816 5.66 31.16 1.23
C PRO A 816 4.23 31.08 0.68
N PHE A 817 3.45 30.04 1.00
CA PHE A 817 2.12 29.83 0.40
C PHE A 817 1.04 30.79 0.91
N ASP A 818 1.30 31.40 2.07
CA ASP A 818 0.48 32.42 2.73
C ASP A 818 0.61 33.81 2.08
N SER A 819 1.71 34.06 1.36
CA SER A 819 2.14 35.39 0.92
C SER A 819 2.44 35.48 -0.57
N ASP A 820 2.84 34.39 -1.23
CA ASP A 820 3.12 34.34 -2.68
C ASP A 820 2.15 33.40 -3.42
N LEU A 821 1.25 34.02 -4.20
CA LEU A 821 0.26 33.28 -5.00
C LEU A 821 0.88 32.48 -6.14
N VAL A 822 2.00 32.92 -6.72
CA VAL A 822 2.67 32.19 -7.81
C VAL A 822 3.27 30.90 -7.30
N MET A 823 3.87 30.91 -6.11
CA MET A 823 4.39 29.70 -5.48
C MET A 823 3.26 28.72 -5.11
N ARG A 824 2.10 29.24 -4.74
CA ARG A 824 0.89 28.44 -4.53
C ARG A 824 0.32 27.84 -5.81
N GLU A 825 0.24 28.60 -6.90
CA GLU A 825 -0.13 28.11 -8.23
C GLU A 825 0.84 27.01 -8.73
N TYR A 826 2.15 27.20 -8.46
CA TYR A 826 3.16 26.18 -8.73
C TYR A 826 2.90 24.91 -7.93
N ALA A 827 2.65 25.02 -6.62
CA ALA A 827 2.33 23.88 -5.77
C ALA A 827 1.07 23.13 -6.25
N ASP A 828 0.01 23.85 -6.60
CA ASP A 828 -1.22 23.25 -7.14
C ASP A 828 -0.95 22.45 -8.42
N ARG A 829 -0.11 22.97 -9.33
CA ARG A 829 0.26 22.25 -10.56
C ARG A 829 1.14 21.04 -10.28
N VAL A 830 2.13 21.15 -9.38
CA VAL A 830 2.98 20.02 -8.97
C VAL A 830 2.13 18.90 -8.38
N ILE A 831 1.21 19.23 -7.47
CA ILE A 831 0.29 18.25 -6.89
C ILE A 831 -0.50 17.54 -7.99
N ARG A 832 -1.09 18.29 -8.94
CA ARG A 832 -1.87 17.70 -10.05
C ARG A 832 -1.04 16.81 -10.97
N GLN A 833 0.24 17.14 -11.20
CA GLN A 833 1.14 16.33 -12.03
C GLN A 833 1.59 15.04 -11.34
N GLU A 834 1.68 15.07 -10.02
CA GLU A 834 2.15 13.93 -9.23
C GLU A 834 1.03 12.97 -8.81
N LEU A 835 -0.23 13.41 -8.82
CA LEU A 835 -1.38 12.55 -8.60
C LEU A 835 -1.57 11.54 -9.76
N PRO A 836 -1.93 10.28 -9.46
CA PRO A 836 -2.28 9.29 -10.48
C PRO A 836 -3.39 9.79 -11.41
N SER A 837 -3.24 9.57 -12.72
CA SER A 837 -4.11 10.15 -13.74
C SER A 837 -5.59 9.74 -13.67
N HIS A 838 -5.88 8.63 -13.00
CA HIS A 838 -7.24 8.13 -12.83
C HIS A 838 -7.93 8.70 -11.58
N LEU A 839 -7.20 9.43 -10.72
CA LEU A 839 -7.72 10.05 -9.51
C LEU A 839 -8.03 11.54 -9.73
N VAL A 840 -9.14 11.99 -9.18
CA VAL A 840 -9.56 13.39 -9.18
C VAL A 840 -9.18 14.01 -7.83
N GLY A 841 -8.15 14.84 -7.82
CA GLY A 841 -7.69 15.56 -6.62
C GLY A 841 -8.31 16.95 -6.49
N LYS A 842 -8.95 17.24 -5.34
CA LYS A 842 -9.30 18.58 -4.88
C LYS A 842 -8.21 19.09 -3.95
N ILE A 843 -7.74 20.32 -4.16
CA ILE A 843 -6.73 20.95 -3.31
C ILE A 843 -7.43 22.05 -2.51
N CYS A 844 -7.32 21.98 -1.19
CA CYS A 844 -7.88 22.95 -0.27
C CYS A 844 -6.73 23.53 0.57
N TRP A 845 -6.45 24.82 0.45
CA TRP A 845 -5.49 25.48 1.34
C TRP A 845 -6.22 26.02 2.55
N VAL A 846 -5.97 25.41 3.68
CA VAL A 846 -6.75 25.56 4.89
C VAL A 846 -5.96 26.44 5.85
N GLY A 847 -6.60 27.45 6.42
CA GLY A 847 -5.99 28.30 7.45
C GLY A 847 -5.91 27.56 8.79
N ASN A 848 -5.06 28.03 9.69
CA ASN A 848 -5.01 27.50 11.06
C ASN A 848 -4.94 28.61 12.09
N ASP A 849 -5.34 29.81 11.68
CA ASP A 849 -5.37 30.98 12.54
C ASP A 849 -6.41 30.73 13.62
N GLY A 850 -6.03 30.99 14.87
CA GLY A 850 -6.88 30.78 16.03
C GLY A 850 -7.86 31.92 16.23
N PHE A 851 -8.00 32.35 17.48
CA PHE A 851 -8.58 33.65 17.78
C PHE A 851 -7.48 34.61 18.18
N GLU A 852 -7.20 35.58 17.32
CA GLU A 852 -6.40 36.76 17.62
C GLU A 852 -7.33 37.97 17.62
N GLU A 853 -7.20 38.81 18.65
CA GLU A 853 -8.03 40.01 18.77
C GLU A 853 -7.50 41.07 17.81
N ASP A 854 -8.32 41.44 16.83
CA ASP A 854 -7.98 42.42 15.80
C ASP A 854 -8.75 43.73 16.03
N PRO A 855 -8.09 44.83 16.45
CA PRO A 855 -8.72 46.14 16.58
C PRO A 855 -9.28 46.71 15.26
N CYS A 856 -8.91 46.13 14.12
CA CYS A 856 -9.38 46.50 12.79
C CYS A 856 -10.41 45.50 12.23
N ASP A 857 -10.93 44.56 13.02
CA ASP A 857 -11.93 43.59 12.56
C ASP A 857 -13.14 44.31 11.93
N PRO A 858 -13.60 43.91 10.72
CA PRO A 858 -14.74 44.54 10.04
C PRO A 858 -16.00 44.63 10.92
N VAL A 859 -16.19 43.71 11.86
CA VAL A 859 -17.31 43.74 12.81
C VAL A 859 -17.30 45.00 13.68
N ILE A 860 -16.12 45.57 13.97
CA ILE A 860 -15.97 46.78 14.78
C ILE A 860 -16.55 47.97 14.01
N LEU A 861 -16.33 48.07 12.69
CA LEU A 861 -16.95 49.10 11.86
C LEU A 861 -18.47 48.95 11.78
N GLU A 862 -18.97 47.71 11.69
CA GLU A 862 -20.40 47.43 11.74
C GLU A 862 -21.02 47.83 13.09
N LEU A 863 -20.32 47.53 14.20
CA LEU A 863 -20.71 47.95 15.54
C LEU A 863 -20.72 49.47 15.69
N THR A 864 -19.67 50.15 15.22
CA THR A 864 -19.56 51.61 15.26
C THR A 864 -20.77 52.26 14.57
N ARG A 865 -21.10 51.82 13.35
CA ARG A 865 -22.28 52.32 12.62
C ARG A 865 -23.58 52.05 13.36
N LEU A 866 -23.74 50.85 13.92
CA LEU A 866 -24.93 50.48 14.68
C LEU A 866 -25.10 51.37 15.93
N ILE A 867 -23.99 51.67 16.62
CA ILE A 867 -23.95 52.53 17.80
C ILE A 867 -24.22 54.00 17.44
N GLU A 868 -23.69 54.50 16.32
CA GLU A 868 -24.00 55.85 15.83
C GLU A 868 -25.49 56.05 15.50
N GLU A 869 -26.09 55.04 14.85
CA GLU A 869 -27.48 55.12 14.40
C GLU A 869 -28.49 55.05 15.56
N LYS A 870 -28.20 54.22 16.57
CA LYS A 870 -29.17 53.80 17.60
C LYS A 870 -28.73 54.08 19.05
N GLY A 871 -27.50 54.50 19.29
CA GLY A 871 -26.97 54.74 20.63
C GLY A 871 -27.56 55.97 21.33
N ASN A 872 -27.84 55.83 22.62
CA ASN A 872 -28.34 56.91 23.47
C ASN A 872 -27.19 57.58 24.23
N GLY A 873 -26.56 58.62 23.67
CA GLY A 873 -25.51 59.36 24.38
C GLY A 873 -26.05 60.24 25.52
N ILE A 874 -25.13 60.93 26.19
CA ILE A 874 -25.43 61.76 27.37
C ILE A 874 -26.43 62.87 26.98
N ALA A 875 -27.53 62.98 27.73
CA ALA A 875 -28.62 63.94 27.48
C ALA A 875 -29.41 63.73 26.17
N GLY A 876 -29.40 62.52 25.59
CA GLY A 876 -30.20 62.17 24.41
C GLY A 876 -29.58 62.61 23.07
N VAL A 877 -28.30 62.97 23.08
CA VAL A 877 -27.51 63.28 21.87
C VAL A 877 -26.86 61.98 21.38
N ARG A 878 -26.87 61.72 20.08
CA ARG A 878 -26.21 60.53 19.49
C ARG A 878 -24.69 60.62 19.66
N PRO A 879 -24.00 59.48 19.91
CA PRO A 879 -22.54 59.46 20.00
C PRO A 879 -21.89 59.88 18.68
N THR A 880 -20.73 60.54 18.77
CA THR A 880 -19.89 60.86 17.60
C THR A 880 -19.19 59.59 17.08
N GLU A 881 -18.69 59.62 15.84
CA GLU A 881 -17.98 58.48 15.22
C GLU A 881 -16.82 57.97 16.08
N ASP A 882 -16.01 58.88 16.63
CA ASP A 882 -14.91 58.52 17.53
C ASP A 882 -15.38 57.87 18.84
N GLU A 883 -16.49 58.36 19.42
CA GLU A 883 -17.08 57.81 20.63
C GLU A 883 -17.74 56.44 20.39
N ALA A 884 -18.41 56.28 19.25
CA ALA A 884 -19.02 55.03 18.83
C ALA A 884 -17.95 53.97 18.52
N CYS A 885 -16.84 54.37 17.89
CA CYS A 885 -15.70 53.49 17.61
C CYS A 885 -15.00 53.03 18.89
N ALA A 886 -14.71 53.95 19.82
CA ALA A 886 -14.17 53.60 21.13
C ALA A 886 -15.10 52.67 21.92
N CYS A 887 -16.41 52.87 21.80
CA CYS A 887 -17.44 52.04 22.42
C CYS A 887 -17.50 50.63 21.79
N ALA A 888 -17.44 50.54 20.45
CA ALA A 888 -17.39 49.29 19.71
C ALA A 888 -16.13 48.47 20.07
N LEU A 889 -14.96 49.11 20.14
CA LEU A 889 -13.71 48.50 20.58
C LEU A 889 -13.81 47.95 22.01
N GLY A 890 -14.37 48.73 22.94
CA GLY A 890 -14.59 48.29 24.31
C GLY A 890 -15.53 47.07 24.41
N ALA A 891 -16.62 47.06 23.64
CA ALA A 891 -17.52 45.92 23.58
C ALA A 891 -16.84 44.69 22.97
N TYR A 892 -16.14 44.85 21.85
CA TYR A 892 -15.40 43.76 21.21
C TYR A 892 -14.35 43.17 22.15
N HIS A 893 -13.62 44.01 22.90
CA HIS A 893 -12.61 43.56 23.86
C HIS A 893 -13.20 42.68 24.98
N GLU A 894 -14.32 43.10 25.60
CA GLU A 894 -14.97 42.32 26.67
C GLU A 894 -15.49 40.97 26.16
N PHE A 895 -16.14 40.95 24.99
CA PHE A 895 -16.56 39.68 24.37
C PHE A 895 -15.36 38.79 24.02
N SER A 896 -14.26 39.40 23.55
CA SER A 896 -13.01 38.70 23.21
C SER A 896 -12.38 38.01 24.41
N GLN A 897 -12.34 38.65 25.57
CA GLN A 897 -11.84 38.04 26.80
C GLN A 897 -12.67 36.83 27.23
N VAL A 898 -14.00 37.00 27.30
CA VAL A 898 -14.94 35.92 27.67
C VAL A 898 -14.85 34.75 26.69
N PHE A 899 -14.77 35.03 25.39
CA PHE A 899 -14.64 34.00 24.37
C PHE A 899 -13.31 33.26 24.47
N ARG A 900 -12.19 33.97 24.63
CA ARG A 900 -10.85 33.38 24.70
C ARG A 900 -10.74 32.38 25.84
N GLU A 901 -11.24 32.73 27.03
CA GLU A 901 -11.26 31.83 28.19
C GLU A 901 -12.14 30.60 27.95
N TRP A 902 -13.32 30.79 27.36
CA TRP A 902 -14.26 29.69 27.11
C TRP A 902 -13.81 28.75 25.99
N TYR A 903 -13.08 29.26 24.98
CA TYR A 903 -12.70 28.54 23.78
C TYR A 903 -11.42 27.70 23.96
N GLN A 904 -10.57 28.05 24.93
CA GLN A 904 -9.23 27.46 25.11
C GLN A 904 -9.22 25.92 25.21
N ASP A 905 -10.20 25.32 25.88
CA ASP A 905 -10.35 23.86 26.04
C ASP A 905 -11.21 23.20 24.93
N LYS A 906 -11.74 24.00 23.99
CA LYS A 906 -12.66 23.56 22.92
C LYS A 906 -12.10 23.71 21.52
N VAL A 907 -10.87 24.20 21.38
CA VAL A 907 -10.21 24.49 20.09
C VAL A 907 -10.36 23.35 19.08
N LEU A 908 -10.07 22.12 19.49
CA LEU A 908 -10.11 20.93 18.64
C LEU A 908 -11.45 20.16 18.73
N ARG A 909 -12.38 20.60 19.57
CA ARG A 909 -13.67 19.93 19.79
C ARG A 909 -14.62 20.26 18.64
N HIS A 910 -15.25 19.24 18.07
CA HIS A 910 -16.33 19.43 17.11
C HIS A 910 -17.66 19.64 17.85
N ILE A 911 -18.30 20.78 17.63
CA ILE A 911 -19.63 21.10 18.15
C ILE A 911 -20.50 21.42 16.94
N HIS A 912 -21.68 20.81 16.84
CA HIS A 912 -22.62 21.09 15.76
C HIS A 912 -22.96 22.60 15.74
N PRO A 913 -22.98 23.27 14.58
CA PRO A 913 -23.09 24.73 14.50
C PRO A 913 -24.29 25.33 15.24
N ASP A 914 -25.45 24.65 15.19
CA ASP A 914 -26.65 25.12 15.86
C ASP A 914 -26.49 25.07 17.39
N ALA A 915 -25.90 24.00 17.91
CA ALA A 915 -25.59 23.87 19.34
C ALA A 915 -24.49 24.87 19.76
N LEU A 916 -23.46 25.06 18.93
CA LEU A 916 -22.39 26.03 19.16
C LEU A 916 -22.94 27.46 19.27
N LYS A 917 -23.84 27.84 18.36
CA LYS A 917 -24.51 29.14 18.39
C LYS A 917 -25.28 29.35 19.70
N GLN A 918 -26.07 28.37 20.11
CA GLN A 918 -26.83 28.45 21.37
C GLN A 918 -25.91 28.55 22.60
N GLN A 919 -24.79 27.82 22.60
CA GLN A 919 -23.79 27.91 23.68
C GLN A 919 -23.16 29.31 23.76
N LEU A 920 -22.86 29.93 22.61
CA LEU A 920 -22.34 31.30 22.56
C LEU A 920 -23.37 32.34 23.02
N GLU A 921 -24.63 32.20 22.58
CA GLU A 921 -25.74 33.06 23.05
C GLU A 921 -25.88 32.99 24.58
N LEU A 922 -25.78 31.79 25.16
CA LEU A 922 -25.84 31.57 26.61
C LEU A 922 -24.59 32.14 27.32
N LEU A 923 -23.39 31.89 26.78
CA LEU A 923 -22.13 32.36 27.34
C LEU A 923 -22.13 33.88 27.47
N PHE A 924 -22.35 34.59 26.35
CA PHE A 924 -22.30 36.04 26.34
C PHE A 924 -23.44 36.65 27.16
N GLY A 925 -24.64 36.06 27.12
CA GLY A 925 -25.77 36.50 27.94
C GLY A 925 -25.55 36.36 29.46
N GLN A 926 -24.65 35.47 29.90
CA GLN A 926 -24.35 35.26 31.33
C GLN A 926 -23.07 35.96 31.81
N LYS A 927 -22.07 36.11 30.95
CA LYS A 927 -20.71 36.50 31.33
C LYS A 927 -20.32 37.92 30.92
N VAL A 928 -20.98 38.49 29.90
CA VAL A 928 -20.69 39.85 29.46
C VAL A 928 -21.64 40.83 30.17
N ASP A 929 -21.09 41.76 30.92
CA ASP A 929 -21.84 42.82 31.58
C ASP A 929 -21.64 44.17 30.87
N ARG A 930 -22.69 44.70 30.25
CA ARG A 930 -22.65 46.00 29.53
C ARG A 930 -22.22 47.17 30.41
N ALA A 931 -22.33 47.06 31.74
CA ALA A 931 -21.90 48.09 32.69
C ALA A 931 -20.37 48.19 32.81
N THR A 932 -19.63 47.14 32.41
CA THR A 932 -18.16 47.12 32.46
C THR A 932 -17.51 47.79 31.25
N ILE A 933 -18.28 48.04 30.18
CA ILE A 933 -17.81 48.64 28.94
C ILE A 933 -17.72 50.18 29.12
N PRO A 934 -16.64 50.86 28.65
CA PRO A 934 -16.40 52.30 28.83
C PRO A 934 -17.53 53.26 28.41
N CYS A 935 -18.53 52.78 27.66
CA CYS A 935 -19.68 53.53 27.15
C CYS A 935 -21.03 53.02 27.68
N ALA A 936 -21.09 52.51 28.91
CA ALA A 936 -22.29 51.89 29.50
C ALA A 936 -23.62 52.65 29.34
N ALA A 937 -23.58 53.99 29.24
CA ALA A 937 -24.76 54.84 29.06
C ALA A 937 -25.40 54.78 27.66
N VAL A 938 -24.65 54.28 26.66
CA VAL A 938 -25.06 54.23 25.24
C VAL A 938 -26.05 53.11 24.95
N TRP A 939 -26.03 52.04 25.77
CA TRP A 939 -26.78 50.82 25.55
C TRP A 939 -28.21 50.90 26.09
N ASP A 940 -29.21 50.78 25.22
CA ASP A 940 -30.55 50.36 25.60
C ASP A 940 -30.75 48.85 25.34
N ASP A 941 -31.90 48.31 25.76
CA ASP A 941 -32.14 46.86 25.69
C ASP A 941 -32.31 46.36 24.25
N GLU A 942 -32.79 47.20 23.32
CA GLU A 942 -32.97 46.85 21.91
C GLU A 942 -31.63 46.86 21.16
N LEU A 943 -30.84 47.93 21.34
CA LEU A 943 -29.49 48.05 20.80
C LEU A 943 -28.56 46.95 21.32
N TRP A 944 -28.60 46.66 22.63
CA TRP A 944 -27.76 45.62 23.22
C TRP A 944 -28.09 44.22 22.66
N ALA A 945 -29.36 43.94 22.37
CA ALA A 945 -29.76 42.68 21.73
C ALA A 945 -29.22 42.58 20.29
N GLU A 946 -29.23 43.67 19.52
CA GLU A 946 -28.64 43.69 18.17
C GLU A 946 -27.12 43.54 18.18
N VAL A 947 -26.43 44.24 19.09
CA VAL A 947 -24.97 44.14 19.29
C VAL A 947 -24.57 42.72 19.69
N THR A 948 -25.28 42.13 20.65
CA THR A 948 -25.02 40.75 21.10
C THR A 948 -25.22 39.77 19.95
N LYS A 949 -26.28 39.92 19.14
CA LYS A 949 -26.54 39.06 17.99
C LYS A 949 -25.44 39.16 16.93
N LEU A 950 -24.96 40.37 16.65
CA LEU A 950 -23.89 40.62 15.69
C LEU A 950 -22.57 39.96 16.16
N LEU A 951 -22.21 40.16 17.42
CA LEU A 951 -21.01 39.57 18.03
C LEU A 951 -21.10 38.04 18.16
N VAL A 952 -22.26 37.49 18.54
CA VAL A 952 -22.50 36.03 18.49
C VAL A 952 -22.24 35.50 17.08
N GLY A 953 -22.71 36.20 16.04
CA GLY A 953 -22.47 35.81 14.65
C GLY A 953 -20.97 35.79 14.30
N ARG A 954 -20.22 36.83 14.68
CA ARG A 954 -18.78 36.91 14.42
C ARG A 954 -17.97 35.86 15.19
N PHE A 955 -18.21 35.70 16.49
CA PHE A 955 -17.53 34.70 17.30
C PHE A 955 -17.91 33.26 16.93
N LEU A 956 -19.12 33.03 16.42
CA LEU A 956 -19.50 31.74 15.84
C LEU A 956 -18.66 31.43 14.61
N GLU A 957 -18.42 32.39 13.72
CA GLU A 957 -17.54 32.22 12.58
C GLU A 957 -16.11 31.90 13.01
N ILE A 958 -15.56 32.65 13.97
CA ILE A 958 -14.23 32.41 14.54
C ILE A 958 -14.14 31.00 15.16
N ALA A 959 -15.14 30.58 15.93
CA ALA A 959 -15.15 29.25 16.53
C ALA A 959 -15.25 28.13 15.47
N LEU A 960 -15.98 28.35 14.37
CA LEU A 960 -16.13 27.36 13.31
C LEU A 960 -14.88 27.20 12.45
N TYR A 961 -14.18 28.30 12.12
CA TYR A 961 -13.07 28.28 11.17
C TYR A 961 -11.69 28.51 11.79
N GLY A 962 -11.63 28.95 13.05
CA GLY A 962 -10.39 29.07 13.80
C GLY A 962 -9.82 27.69 14.12
N PHE A 963 -8.51 27.51 13.93
CA PHE A 963 -7.83 26.21 14.01
C PHE A 963 -8.46 25.08 13.16
N GLN A 964 -9.11 25.43 12.04
CA GLN A 964 -9.82 24.45 11.20
C GLN A 964 -8.90 23.31 10.70
N PHE A 965 -7.62 23.59 10.41
CA PHE A 965 -6.67 22.57 9.97
C PHE A 965 -6.39 21.56 11.08
N ASP A 966 -5.94 22.02 12.25
CA ASP A 966 -5.59 21.12 13.36
C ASP A 966 -6.83 20.37 13.88
N ARG A 967 -8.01 21.03 13.89
CA ARG A 967 -9.28 20.38 14.23
C ARG A 967 -9.63 19.27 13.25
N PHE A 968 -9.50 19.52 11.94
CA PHE A 968 -9.73 18.51 10.93
C PHE A 968 -8.72 17.35 11.05
N GLN A 969 -7.44 17.65 11.29
CA GLN A 969 -6.41 16.64 11.52
C GLN A 969 -6.75 15.75 12.72
N ALA A 970 -7.14 16.35 13.84
CA ALA A 970 -7.53 15.63 15.05
C ALA A 970 -8.76 14.72 14.80
N ALA A 971 -9.79 15.24 14.13
CA ALA A 971 -10.98 14.47 13.78
C ALA A 971 -10.67 13.32 12.80
N TRP A 972 -9.84 13.58 11.79
CA TRP A 972 -9.38 12.58 10.82
C TRP A 972 -8.65 11.43 11.51
N CYS A 973 -7.67 11.73 12.36
CA CYS A 973 -6.94 10.69 13.10
C CYS A 973 -7.85 9.93 14.05
N ALA A 974 -8.69 10.61 14.81
CA ALA A 974 -9.57 9.95 15.76
C ALA A 974 -10.62 9.06 15.08
N TRP A 975 -11.06 9.40 13.86
CA TRP A 975 -11.89 8.53 13.04
C TRP A 975 -11.10 7.32 12.51
N LEU A 976 -9.90 7.52 11.95
CA LEU A 976 -9.07 6.41 11.48
C LEU A 976 -8.76 5.40 12.59
N GLU A 977 -8.48 5.86 13.82
CA GLU A 977 -8.28 4.99 14.99
C GLU A 977 -9.55 4.18 15.31
N ALA A 978 -10.72 4.80 15.22
CA ALA A 978 -11.99 4.11 15.43
C ALA A 978 -12.33 3.13 14.30
N ASP A 979 -11.95 3.44 13.06
CA ASP A 979 -12.12 2.58 11.88
C ASP A 979 -11.20 1.35 11.95
N ALA A 980 -9.94 1.55 12.36
CA ALA A 980 -8.92 0.50 12.50
C ALA A 980 -9.28 -0.58 13.55
N ALA A 981 -10.22 -0.30 14.46
CA ALA A 981 -10.71 -1.27 15.43
C ALA A 981 -11.54 -2.40 14.80
N PHE A 982 -11.92 -2.27 13.52
CA PHE A 982 -12.75 -3.24 12.80
C PHE A 982 -11.98 -3.88 11.63
N ASP A 983 -11.98 -5.21 11.57
CA ASP A 983 -11.67 -5.91 10.31
C ASP A 983 -12.91 -5.90 9.41
N TRP A 984 -13.07 -4.84 8.63
CA TRP A 984 -14.18 -4.69 7.69
C TRP A 984 -14.27 -5.81 6.65
N THR A 985 -13.19 -6.53 6.37
CA THR A 985 -13.23 -7.67 5.44
C THR A 985 -13.99 -8.87 6.03
N GLU A 986 -14.12 -8.92 7.37
CA GLU A 986 -14.85 -9.96 8.11
C GLU A 986 -16.23 -9.50 8.61
N GLU A 987 -16.54 -8.20 8.58
CA GLU A 987 -17.86 -7.66 8.94
C GLU A 987 -18.90 -7.89 7.81
N ARG A 988 -19.17 -9.17 7.54
CA ARG A 988 -20.05 -9.69 6.48
C ARG A 988 -21.52 -9.68 6.87
N LEU A 989 -22.03 -8.52 7.31
CA LEU A 989 -23.35 -8.41 7.96
C LEU A 989 -24.49 -9.00 7.10
N GLN A 990 -24.59 -8.64 5.83
CA GLN A 990 -25.63 -9.16 4.93
C GLN A 990 -25.55 -10.68 4.75
N GLU A 991 -24.36 -11.23 4.58
CA GLU A 991 -24.17 -12.66 4.39
C GLU A 991 -24.50 -13.46 5.65
N ARG A 992 -24.21 -12.91 6.84
CA ARG A 992 -24.60 -13.50 8.13
C ARG A 992 -26.12 -13.51 8.31
N LEU A 993 -26.81 -12.43 7.94
CA LEU A 993 -28.27 -12.42 7.92
C LEU A 993 -28.82 -13.48 6.95
N GLN A 994 -28.25 -13.58 5.75
CA GLN A 994 -28.64 -14.59 4.77
C GLN A 994 -28.40 -16.02 5.30
N ALA A 995 -27.28 -16.26 5.99
CA ALA A 995 -26.96 -17.55 6.59
C ALA A 995 -27.99 -17.95 7.65
N ILE A 996 -28.32 -17.05 8.59
CA ILE A 996 -29.34 -17.29 9.63
C ILE A 996 -30.72 -17.56 8.99
N LEU A 997 -31.11 -16.76 8.00
CA LEU A 997 -32.38 -16.95 7.28
C LEU A 997 -32.42 -18.28 6.53
N THR A 998 -31.31 -18.70 5.92
CA THR A 998 -31.19 -19.96 5.17
C THR A 998 -31.26 -21.17 6.10
N GLU A 999 -30.55 -21.14 7.23
CA GLU A 999 -30.52 -22.21 8.24
C GLU A 999 -31.90 -22.47 8.88
N ASN A 1000 -32.70 -21.41 9.03
CA ASN A 1000 -33.98 -21.46 9.73
C ASN A 1000 -35.19 -21.49 8.80
N LEU A 1001 -34.99 -21.60 7.48
CA LEU A 1001 -36.06 -21.71 6.51
C LEU A 1001 -36.87 -23.01 6.72
N LEU A 1002 -38.19 -22.89 6.85
CA LEU A 1002 -39.09 -24.04 6.86
C LEU A 1002 -39.29 -24.56 5.43
N SER A 1003 -39.30 -25.88 5.25
CA SER A 1003 -39.31 -26.57 3.95
C SER A 1003 -40.66 -26.52 3.22
N SER A 1004 -41.26 -25.34 3.06
CA SER A 1004 -42.51 -25.16 2.30
C SER A 1004 -42.49 -23.89 1.44
N SER A 1005 -42.02 -24.00 0.19
CA SER A 1005 -42.69 -23.34 -0.93
C SER A 1005 -42.22 -23.98 -2.24
N ALA A 1006 -43.04 -24.90 -2.75
CA ALA A 1006 -42.71 -25.74 -3.90
C ALA A 1006 -42.85 -25.04 -5.27
N ASP A 1007 -43.32 -23.79 -5.38
CA ASP A 1007 -43.79 -23.29 -6.69
C ASP A 1007 -43.29 -21.92 -7.19
N LEU A 1008 -42.32 -21.26 -6.55
CA LEU A 1008 -41.86 -19.93 -7.03
C LEU A 1008 -40.35 -19.70 -6.83
N GLY A 1009 -39.55 -20.01 -7.85
CA GLY A 1009 -38.13 -19.62 -7.99
C GLY A 1009 -37.15 -20.17 -6.94
N SER A 1010 -35.85 -19.86 -7.09
CA SER A 1010 -34.84 -20.30 -6.11
C SER A 1010 -35.04 -19.60 -4.76
N PRO A 1011 -35.09 -20.33 -3.62
CA PRO A 1011 -35.24 -19.75 -2.29
C PRO A 1011 -34.14 -18.72 -1.94
N ALA A 1012 -32.93 -18.90 -2.47
CA ALA A 1012 -31.78 -18.04 -2.23
C ALA A 1012 -32.02 -16.58 -2.67
N GLY A 1013 -32.65 -16.36 -3.84
CA GLY A 1013 -32.94 -15.02 -4.34
C GLY A 1013 -33.97 -14.26 -3.48
N ARG A 1014 -34.92 -14.97 -2.85
CA ARG A 1014 -35.89 -14.39 -1.92
C ARG A 1014 -35.27 -14.06 -0.56
N ILE A 1015 -34.40 -14.94 -0.04
CA ILE A 1015 -33.65 -14.71 1.20
C ILE A 1015 -32.74 -13.48 1.06
N CYS A 1016 -32.00 -13.39 -0.05
CA CYS A 1016 -31.12 -12.24 -0.33
C CYS A 1016 -31.89 -10.92 -0.28
N ARG A 1017 -33.02 -10.82 -1.02
CA ARG A 1017 -33.88 -9.63 -1.00
C ARG A 1017 -34.47 -9.33 0.39
N CYS A 1018 -34.78 -10.35 1.19
CA CYS A 1018 -35.26 -10.08 2.55
C CYS A 1018 -34.16 -9.52 3.44
N ALA A 1019 -32.96 -10.11 3.42
CA ALA A 1019 -31.82 -9.62 4.18
C ALA A 1019 -31.48 -8.16 3.83
N GLU A 1020 -31.47 -7.83 2.54
CA GLU A 1020 -31.25 -6.48 2.04
C GLU A 1020 -32.30 -5.49 2.58
N ARG A 1021 -33.59 -5.85 2.51
CA ARG A 1021 -34.68 -5.00 3.01
C ARG A 1021 -34.62 -4.79 4.53
N ILE A 1022 -34.27 -5.82 5.30
CA ILE A 1022 -34.08 -5.70 6.75
C ILE A 1022 -32.97 -4.69 7.05
N LEU A 1023 -31.80 -4.87 6.43
CA LEU A 1023 -30.65 -4.00 6.65
C LEU A 1023 -30.90 -2.56 6.19
N ARG A 1024 -31.58 -2.37 5.07
CA ARG A 1024 -31.96 -1.05 4.57
C ARG A 1024 -32.89 -0.31 5.54
N SER A 1025 -33.86 -1.02 6.13
CA SER A 1025 -34.77 -0.45 7.12
C SER A 1025 -34.02 0.02 8.37
N TYR A 1026 -33.17 -0.84 8.92
CA TYR A 1026 -32.39 -0.50 10.11
C TYR A 1026 -31.39 0.62 9.87
N GLY A 1027 -30.68 0.57 8.73
CA GLY A 1027 -29.71 1.60 8.37
C GLY A 1027 -30.33 2.98 8.28
N ALA A 1028 -31.50 3.10 7.65
CA ALA A 1028 -32.20 4.37 7.56
C ALA A 1028 -32.62 4.94 8.92
N THR A 1029 -33.18 4.09 9.80
CA THR A 1029 -33.54 4.51 11.17
C THR A 1029 -32.30 4.91 11.98
N PHE A 1030 -31.18 4.20 11.79
CA PHE A 1030 -29.91 4.50 12.46
C PHE A 1030 -29.33 5.85 12.03
N ASP A 1031 -29.29 6.13 10.72
CA ASP A 1031 -28.79 7.41 10.19
C ASP A 1031 -29.61 8.59 10.73
N LEU A 1032 -30.94 8.50 10.68
CA LEU A 1032 -31.85 9.53 11.22
C LEU A 1032 -31.67 9.73 12.73
N TRP A 1033 -31.55 8.64 13.49
CA TRP A 1033 -31.31 8.69 14.92
C TRP A 1033 -29.97 9.38 15.25
N MET A 1034 -28.90 9.02 14.55
CA MET A 1034 -27.58 9.63 14.75
C MET A 1034 -27.57 11.11 14.39
N GLN A 1035 -28.23 11.50 13.29
CA GLN A 1035 -28.39 12.90 12.90
C GLN A 1035 -29.11 13.72 13.98
N GLY A 1036 -30.23 13.19 14.50
CA GLY A 1036 -30.98 13.85 15.57
C GLY A 1036 -30.21 13.96 16.88
N LEU A 1037 -29.40 12.94 17.21
CA LEU A 1037 -28.57 12.92 18.41
C LEU A 1037 -27.49 14.01 18.35
N VAL A 1038 -26.73 14.09 17.26
CA VAL A 1038 -25.61 15.05 17.11
C VAL A 1038 -26.08 16.50 17.03
N ALA A 1039 -27.29 16.73 16.50
CA ALA A 1039 -27.89 18.06 16.42
C ALA A 1039 -28.46 18.57 17.76
N SER A 1040 -28.55 17.73 18.80
CA SER A 1040 -29.08 18.14 20.12
C SER A 1040 -28.10 19.05 20.87
N ASP A 1041 -28.65 20.08 21.50
CA ASP A 1041 -27.99 20.99 22.45
C ASP A 1041 -27.36 20.28 23.67
N SER A 1042 -27.96 19.18 24.12
CA SER A 1042 -27.49 18.37 25.25
C SER A 1042 -26.42 17.33 24.89
N PHE A 1043 -26.05 17.23 23.60
CA PHE A 1043 -25.09 16.24 23.14
C PHE A 1043 -23.67 16.60 23.58
N ASP A 1044 -23.07 15.70 24.36
CA ASP A 1044 -21.66 15.79 24.74
C ASP A 1044 -20.81 14.82 23.91
N PRO A 1045 -20.00 15.28 22.94
CA PRO A 1045 -19.09 14.45 22.14
C PRO A 1045 -18.10 13.60 22.95
N ASP A 1046 -17.82 13.99 24.20
CA ASP A 1046 -16.89 13.28 25.07
C ASP A 1046 -17.59 12.21 25.94
N ALA A 1047 -18.92 12.18 25.95
CA ALA A 1047 -19.71 11.19 26.68
C ALA A 1047 -19.98 9.91 25.84
N PRO A 1048 -20.17 8.74 26.49
CA PRO A 1048 -20.55 7.52 25.78
C PRO A 1048 -21.86 7.68 25.00
N LEU A 1049 -21.86 7.28 23.72
CA LEU A 1049 -23.05 7.36 22.87
C LEU A 1049 -24.19 6.47 23.42
N PRO A 1050 -25.44 7.00 23.50
CA PRO A 1050 -26.59 6.25 23.97
C PRO A 1050 -26.89 5.04 23.07
N PRO A 1051 -27.59 4.01 23.59
CA PRO A 1051 -27.97 2.85 22.81
C PRO A 1051 -28.92 3.23 21.67
N PHE A 1052 -28.72 2.62 20.50
CA PHE A 1052 -29.60 2.80 19.35
C PHE A 1052 -30.94 2.05 19.58
N PRO A 1053 -32.10 2.73 19.56
CA PRO A 1053 -33.39 2.05 19.73
C PRO A 1053 -33.73 1.21 18.49
N LEU A 1054 -33.85 -0.11 18.68
CA LEU A 1054 -34.12 -1.07 17.60
C LEU A 1054 -35.54 -1.62 17.64
N ASP A 1055 -36.26 -1.36 16.55
CA ASP A 1055 -37.56 -1.96 16.26
C ASP A 1055 -37.43 -3.44 15.82
N PRO A 1056 -38.50 -4.25 15.88
CA PRO A 1056 -38.51 -5.60 15.34
C PRO A 1056 -38.23 -5.64 13.82
N PRO A 1057 -37.54 -6.68 13.30
CA PRO A 1057 -37.19 -6.76 11.89
C PRO A 1057 -38.44 -6.90 11.00
N PRO A 1058 -38.48 -6.26 9.82
CA PRO A 1058 -39.65 -6.30 8.93
C PRO A 1058 -39.93 -7.73 8.40
N GLU A 1059 -41.21 -8.12 8.32
CA GLU A 1059 -41.63 -9.48 7.92
C GLU A 1059 -41.25 -9.84 6.47
N CYS A 1060 -40.54 -10.96 6.26
CA CYS A 1060 -40.22 -11.50 4.92
C CYS A 1060 -41.45 -12.12 4.23
N ALA A 1061 -42.06 -11.40 3.28
CA ALA A 1061 -43.21 -11.89 2.55
C ALA A 1061 -42.91 -13.22 1.81
N GLY A 1062 -43.74 -14.24 2.06
CA GLY A 1062 -43.67 -15.53 1.36
C GLY A 1062 -42.54 -16.48 1.81
N LEU A 1063 -41.94 -16.25 2.98
CA LEU A 1063 -40.98 -17.16 3.63
C LEU A 1063 -41.44 -17.50 5.05
N GLY A 1064 -41.42 -18.78 5.42
CA GLY A 1064 -41.69 -19.24 6.78
C GLY A 1064 -40.38 -19.65 7.48
N PHE A 1065 -40.18 -19.21 8.72
CA PHE A 1065 -38.98 -19.51 9.51
C PHE A 1065 -39.31 -20.24 10.81
N LYS A 1066 -38.35 -20.98 11.35
CA LYS A 1066 -38.43 -21.58 12.69
C LYS A 1066 -38.68 -20.51 13.76
N ALA A 1067 -39.38 -20.87 14.84
CA ALA A 1067 -39.62 -19.97 15.96
C ALA A 1067 -38.30 -19.45 16.56
N GLY A 1068 -38.24 -18.16 16.92
CA GLY A 1068 -37.04 -17.51 17.46
C GLY A 1068 -36.09 -16.88 16.42
N THR A 1069 -36.26 -17.14 15.12
CA THR A 1069 -35.39 -16.59 14.07
C THR A 1069 -35.33 -15.06 14.08
N MET A 1070 -36.48 -14.39 14.20
CA MET A 1070 -36.53 -12.92 14.22
C MET A 1070 -35.88 -12.31 15.47
N ALA A 1071 -35.92 -13.01 16.62
CA ALA A 1071 -35.24 -12.57 17.83
C ALA A 1071 -33.71 -12.66 17.66
N ARG A 1072 -33.20 -13.76 17.09
CA ARG A 1072 -31.78 -13.94 16.77
C ARG A 1072 -31.28 -12.91 15.76
N LEU A 1073 -32.09 -12.53 14.76
CA LEU A 1073 -31.76 -11.46 13.83
C LEU A 1073 -31.68 -10.09 14.52
N LYS A 1074 -32.62 -9.81 15.43
CA LYS A 1074 -32.60 -8.56 16.21
C LYS A 1074 -31.34 -8.47 17.06
N GLU A 1075 -30.98 -9.53 17.77
CA GLU A 1075 -29.77 -9.61 18.60
C GLU A 1075 -28.49 -9.35 17.77
N LEU A 1076 -28.38 -9.96 16.59
CA LEU A 1076 -27.26 -9.72 15.68
C LEU A 1076 -27.16 -8.24 15.26
N VAL A 1077 -28.27 -7.63 14.87
CA VAL A 1077 -28.29 -6.22 14.44
C VAL A 1077 -27.98 -5.29 15.62
N GLU A 1078 -28.52 -5.57 16.81
CA GLU A 1078 -28.28 -4.81 18.04
C GLU A 1078 -26.82 -4.79 18.46
N ASP A 1079 -26.20 -5.96 18.48
CA ASP A 1079 -24.77 -6.12 18.75
C ASP A 1079 -23.91 -5.37 17.71
N ARG A 1080 -24.21 -5.52 16.41
CA ARG A 1080 -23.39 -4.91 15.35
C ARG A 1080 -23.56 -3.38 15.25
N TYR A 1081 -24.79 -2.86 15.18
CA TYR A 1081 -25.01 -1.41 15.16
C TYR A 1081 -24.60 -0.76 16.48
N GLY A 1082 -24.66 -1.49 17.60
CA GLY A 1082 -24.11 -1.07 18.88
C GLY A 1082 -22.60 -0.81 18.82
N ALA A 1083 -21.85 -1.70 18.16
CA ALA A 1083 -20.41 -1.54 17.95
C ALA A 1083 -20.09 -0.40 16.99
N TYR A 1084 -20.89 -0.20 15.93
CA TYR A 1084 -20.61 0.79 14.88
C TYR A 1084 -20.89 2.25 15.27
N ARG A 1085 -21.54 2.50 16.42
CA ARG A 1085 -21.93 3.86 16.86
C ARG A 1085 -20.77 4.86 16.87
N ASN A 1086 -19.66 4.49 17.51
CA ASN A 1086 -18.52 5.39 17.70
C ASN A 1086 -17.82 5.73 16.38
N VAL A 1087 -17.56 4.73 15.53
CA VAL A 1087 -16.90 4.95 14.23
C VAL A 1087 -17.79 5.77 13.29
N SER A 1088 -19.11 5.50 13.27
CA SER A 1088 -20.05 6.25 12.43
C SER A 1088 -20.24 7.70 12.89
N TYR A 1089 -20.27 7.95 14.20
CA TYR A 1089 -20.27 9.31 14.75
C TYR A 1089 -19.01 10.07 14.33
N ARG A 1090 -17.83 9.46 14.48
CA ARG A 1090 -16.55 10.09 14.10
C ARG A 1090 -16.44 10.32 12.60
N LEU A 1091 -16.96 9.39 11.77
CA LEU A 1091 -17.06 9.60 10.33
C LEU A 1091 -17.89 10.86 10.06
N ARG A 1092 -19.08 10.99 10.66
CA ARG A 1092 -19.94 12.16 10.48
C ARG A 1092 -19.23 13.47 10.83
N VAL A 1093 -18.45 13.50 11.90
CA VAL A 1093 -17.62 14.66 12.27
C VAL A 1093 -16.62 15.00 11.17
N VAL A 1094 -15.90 13.99 10.65
CA VAL A 1094 -14.97 14.18 9.52
C VAL A 1094 -15.71 14.71 8.29
N LEU A 1095 -16.87 14.16 7.93
CA LEU A 1095 -17.63 14.60 6.75
C LEU A 1095 -18.13 16.04 6.89
N ASP A 1096 -18.63 16.43 8.07
CA ASP A 1096 -19.10 17.80 8.31
C ASP A 1096 -17.94 18.81 8.28
N LEU A 1097 -16.81 18.49 8.93
CA LEU A 1097 -15.62 19.34 8.88
C LEU A 1097 -15.07 19.46 7.47
N LEU A 1098 -14.91 18.34 6.75
CA LEU A 1098 -14.42 18.30 5.36
C LEU A 1098 -15.31 19.11 4.42
N GLY A 1099 -16.64 18.97 4.55
CA GLY A 1099 -17.61 19.73 3.76
C GLY A 1099 -17.60 21.24 4.03
N ARG A 1100 -17.07 21.67 5.18
CA ARG A 1100 -17.00 23.08 5.61
C ARG A 1100 -15.61 23.71 5.54
N LEU A 1101 -14.56 22.95 5.19
CA LEU A 1101 -13.21 23.49 5.07
C LEU A 1101 -13.19 24.71 4.15
N ARG A 1102 -12.71 25.84 4.67
CA ARG A 1102 -12.61 27.09 3.90
C ARG A 1102 -11.21 27.25 3.34
N ASN A 1103 -11.16 27.51 2.03
CA ASN A 1103 -9.92 27.88 1.37
C ASN A 1103 -9.53 29.29 1.83
N VAL A 1104 -8.35 29.45 2.44
CA VAL A 1104 -7.76 30.76 2.74
C VAL A 1104 -6.96 31.24 1.53
N TYR A 1105 -6.90 32.54 1.30
CA TYR A 1105 -6.13 33.14 0.20
C TYR A 1105 -5.13 34.13 0.76
N PRO A 1106 -3.95 34.30 0.12
CA PRO A 1106 -3.00 35.33 0.52
C PRO A 1106 -3.65 36.72 0.49
N PRO A 1107 -3.31 37.62 1.45
CA PRO A 1107 -3.75 39.00 1.41
C PRO A 1107 -3.17 39.70 0.18
N ALA A 1108 -4.03 40.44 -0.53
CA ALA A 1108 -3.62 41.26 -1.67
C ALA A 1108 -3.15 42.64 -1.23
N THR A 1109 -2.14 43.18 -1.91
CA THR A 1109 -1.76 44.59 -1.82
C THR A 1109 -2.38 45.36 -2.98
N LEU A 1110 -3.04 46.49 -2.68
CA LEU A 1110 -3.50 47.46 -3.68
C LEU A 1110 -2.28 48.19 -4.26
N HIS A 1111 -2.25 48.32 -5.59
CA HIS A 1111 -1.17 49.01 -6.28
C HIS A 1111 -1.21 50.49 -5.97
N ASP A 1112 -0.22 50.96 -5.19
CA ASP A 1112 0.07 52.37 -5.05
C ASP A 1112 0.99 52.78 -6.20
N CYS A 1113 0.55 53.78 -6.98
CA CYS A 1113 1.30 54.30 -8.13
C CYS A 1113 2.63 54.97 -7.72
N ASP A 1114 2.85 55.26 -6.43
CA ASP A 1114 4.02 55.95 -5.92
C ASP A 1114 5.16 55.00 -5.47
N GLU A 1115 4.88 53.74 -5.13
CA GLU A 1115 5.88 52.74 -4.72
C GLU A 1115 5.78 51.48 -5.59
N GLY A 1116 6.68 51.34 -6.56
CA GLY A 1116 6.71 50.23 -7.53
C GLY A 1116 7.11 48.85 -6.96
N GLY A 1117 6.57 48.47 -5.80
CA GLY A 1117 6.97 47.30 -5.01
C GLY A 1117 5.82 46.34 -4.67
N ASP A 1118 4.84 46.15 -5.54
CA ASP A 1118 3.73 45.23 -5.29
C ASP A 1118 4.15 43.76 -5.38
N LYS A 1119 4.21 43.08 -4.24
CA LYS A 1119 4.51 41.64 -4.19
C LYS A 1119 3.30 40.76 -4.60
N ASN A 1120 2.06 41.18 -4.32
CA ASN A 1120 0.85 40.40 -4.62
C ASN A 1120 -0.35 41.29 -5.04
N PRO A 1121 -0.46 41.68 -6.33
CA PRO A 1121 -1.55 42.56 -6.79
C PRO A 1121 -2.92 41.85 -6.74
N VAL A 1122 -3.96 42.62 -6.45
CA VAL A 1122 -5.36 42.12 -6.40
C VAL A 1122 -5.75 41.42 -7.71
N ARG A 1123 -6.21 40.18 -7.60
CA ARG A 1123 -6.80 39.39 -8.69
C ARG A 1123 -8.16 38.82 -8.29
N LEU A 1124 -9.20 39.20 -9.02
CA LEU A 1124 -10.57 38.72 -8.80
C LEU A 1124 -10.64 37.19 -8.81
N GLY A 1125 -11.16 36.61 -7.73
CA GLY A 1125 -11.34 35.16 -7.57
C GLY A 1125 -10.08 34.36 -7.19
N THR A 1126 -8.93 35.02 -6.97
CA THR A 1126 -7.65 34.33 -6.65
C THR A 1126 -6.86 34.96 -5.50
N THR A 1127 -7.19 36.19 -5.11
CA THR A 1127 -6.63 36.85 -3.91
C THR A 1127 -7.74 37.35 -3.00
N ALA A 1128 -7.54 37.33 -1.68
CA ALA A 1128 -8.39 38.08 -0.78
C ALA A 1128 -8.00 39.56 -0.88
N LEU A 1129 -8.95 40.46 -1.17
CA LEU A 1129 -8.77 41.87 -0.82
C LEU A 1129 -8.53 41.86 0.70
N GLY A 1130 -7.39 42.39 1.15
CA GLY A 1130 -6.99 42.33 2.55
C GLY A 1130 -8.13 42.71 3.52
N ASN A 1131 -8.07 42.13 4.71
CA ASN A 1131 -9.03 42.33 5.79
C ASN A 1131 -9.36 43.80 6.04
#